data_AF-A0A1D2IAB9-F1
#
_entry.id   AF-A0A1D2IAB9-F1
#
_cell.length_a   1.000
_cell.length_b   1.000
_cell.length_c   1.000
_cell.angle_alpha   90.00
_cell.angle_beta   90.00
_cell.angle_gamma   90.00
#
_symmetry.space_group_name_H-M   'P 1'
#
loop_
_entity.id
_entity.type
_entity.pdbx_description
1 polymer ?
#
loop_
_entity_poly.entity_id
_entity_poly.type
_entity_poly.pdbx_seq_one_letter_code
_entity_poly.pdbx_strand_id
1 'polypeptide(L)'
;MQISSDRHEYPAHWEADVVLRDGGTARIRPITVDDAERLVSFYEQVSDESKYYRFFAPYPRLSAKDVHRFTHHDFVDRVGLAATVGGEFIATVRYDRIGPDGTPASAPADEAEVAFLVQDAHQGRGIASALLEHIAAVARERGIRRFAAEVLPANSKMIKVFTDAGYTQKRSFEDGVVRLEFGLEPTDRSLAVQQAREQRAEARSVQRLLAPGSVAVIGAGRAPGGVGRGLLDNIRDAGYTGRLYAVNKALPPECGELDGAAGVPAHRSVRDIDGPVDLAVVAVPAGQVSEVVAECGEHGVQGLVVVTAGYADAGPDGRERQRALVRQARSYGMRIIGPNAFGVINTSPDVRLNASLAPQMPRPGRIGLFAQSGAIGIALLSRLHRRGGGVTGVTGVSTFVSSGNRADVSGNDVLQYWYDDPDTDVVLMYLESLGNPRKFTRLARRTAAAKPLVVVQGARHGSGPRGHAVPATRMPHATVSALLRQAGVIRVDTITELVDAGLLLARQPLPSGPRVAILGNSESLGLLTYDACLAEGLRPHPPLDLTTGASAADFHAALSRALADDTCDAVVVTAIPALGEPPTGDAALAGALRSAAAATPSKPVLVVHVELGGLAEALSAAAGTAPQPAPATADRLRAQDPGSPPPAGRRPAASGSPSAADGTAAPAAPATAPAPVAPQDPALPPAPGSPGPAAPPASLPDDAHLIPAYPASERAVRALAHSVAYAQWRRDAADPGKVPAYEDVDERSAAALVDAQLTRGESLTLGPEETCALLGAYGIHVHRALPAPTADAAVEAARTLGRPVALKVTAPHLRHRADLGGVRLDIADEEQLRRAYAELTRQLGTPEELRLVVQRMAPRGVDTIVRAVIDPAAGAALSFGLAGPPSQLLGDMAHRLIPVTDREANSMVRSIRTAPLLFGWCGSTPVDTLALEELLLRVSRLVDDHPEVVEVGLEPVVVATRGVSVLGASVRLAPPPARDDLGPRTLPAY
;
A
#
# COMPACT_ATOMS: atom_id res chain seq x y z
N MET A 1 23.86 13.01 51.25
CA MET A 1 22.49 12.58 50.90
C MET A 1 22.02 13.50 49.79
N GLN A 2 22.17 13.10 48.52
CA GLN A 2 21.74 13.90 47.37
C GLN A 2 20.23 13.71 47.18
N ILE A 3 19.52 14.81 46.90
CA ILE A 3 18.05 14.83 46.84
C ILE A 3 17.59 14.33 45.46
N SER A 4 16.54 13.52 45.46
CA SER A 4 16.07 12.73 44.32
C SER A 4 15.18 13.52 43.32
N SER A 5 15.44 14.81 43.08
CA SER A 5 14.52 15.71 42.36
C SER A 5 14.61 15.69 40.82
N ASP A 6 15.75 15.34 40.24
CA ASP A 6 16.03 15.67 38.83
C ASP A 6 15.69 14.56 37.82
N ARG A 7 15.26 13.38 38.29
CA ARG A 7 14.88 12.26 37.42
C ARG A 7 13.47 12.43 36.86
N HIS A 8 13.37 13.23 35.82
CA HIS A 8 12.27 13.19 34.87
C HIS A 8 12.17 11.77 34.27
N GLU A 9 10.96 11.25 34.11
CA GLU A 9 10.74 9.89 33.61
C GLU A 9 11.21 9.77 32.15
N TYR A 10 11.93 8.70 31.84
CA TYR A 10 12.51 8.52 30.51
C TYR A 10 11.40 8.24 29.47
N PRO A 11 11.25 9.08 28.42
CA PRO A 11 10.17 8.95 27.45
C PRO A 11 10.46 7.85 26.44
N ALA A 12 10.29 6.60 26.85
CA ALA A 12 10.59 5.41 26.05
C ALA A 12 9.78 5.32 24.75
N HIS A 13 8.62 5.99 24.66
CA HIS A 13 7.80 6.07 23.45
C HIS A 13 8.40 6.95 22.34
N TRP A 14 9.42 7.76 22.64
CA TRP A 14 10.18 8.52 21.64
C TRP A 14 11.28 7.70 20.94
N GLU A 15 11.53 6.47 21.38
CA GLU A 15 12.52 5.61 20.71
C GLU A 15 11.96 4.99 19.43
N ALA A 16 12.72 5.13 18.34
CA ALA A 16 12.32 4.64 17.02
C ALA A 16 13.49 4.03 16.25
N ASP A 17 13.24 2.94 15.53
CA ASP A 17 14.15 2.50 14.46
C ASP A 17 13.74 3.20 13.16
N VAL A 18 14.68 3.77 12.42
CA VAL A 18 14.41 4.48 11.16
C VAL A 18 15.17 3.88 10.00
N VAL A 19 14.56 3.90 8.80
CA VAL A 19 15.27 3.58 7.55
C VAL A 19 15.89 4.86 6.98
N LEU A 20 17.19 4.80 6.72
CA LEU A 20 17.99 5.87 6.16
C LEU A 20 17.93 5.86 4.61
N ARG A 21 18.30 6.99 3.98
CA ARG A 21 18.21 7.17 2.52
C ARG A 21 19.04 6.15 1.74
N ASP A 22 20.10 5.65 2.34
CA ASP A 22 20.98 4.65 1.74
C ASP A 22 20.38 3.23 1.77
N GLY A 23 19.37 2.98 2.61
CA GLY A 23 18.70 1.70 2.84
C GLY A 23 19.04 1.00 4.16
N GLY A 24 19.99 1.52 4.95
CA GLY A 24 20.34 0.98 6.27
C GLY A 24 19.41 1.48 7.39
N THR A 25 19.54 0.94 8.60
CA THR A 25 18.79 1.40 9.78
C THR A 25 19.63 2.23 10.75
N ALA A 26 18.96 3.00 11.61
CA ALA A 26 19.54 3.65 12.79
C ALA A 26 18.49 3.74 13.91
N ARG A 27 18.91 3.73 15.18
CA ARG A 27 18.04 3.93 16.35
C ARG A 27 18.04 5.41 16.74
N ILE A 28 16.89 6.05 16.73
CA ILE A 28 16.70 7.37 17.36
C ILE A 28 16.18 7.13 18.79
N ARG A 29 16.78 7.82 19.77
CA ARG A 29 16.32 7.79 21.17
C ARG A 29 16.67 9.08 21.92
N PRO A 30 16.02 9.39 23.05
CA PRO A 30 16.46 10.44 23.96
C PRO A 30 17.90 10.24 24.45
N ILE A 31 18.63 11.35 24.61
CA ILE A 31 19.98 11.37 25.21
C ILE A 31 19.84 11.35 26.73
N THR A 32 20.60 10.50 27.40
CA THR A 32 20.62 10.41 28.88
C THR A 32 21.93 10.92 29.47
N VAL A 33 21.98 11.02 30.80
CA VAL A 33 23.20 11.37 31.56
C VAL A 33 24.34 10.36 31.35
N ASP A 34 24.03 9.11 31.02
CA ASP A 34 24.99 8.03 30.81
C ASP A 34 25.66 8.10 29.43
N ASP A 35 25.19 8.97 28.52
CA ASP A 35 25.76 9.15 27.19
C ASP A 35 26.93 10.14 27.12
N ALA A 36 27.41 10.66 28.26
CA ALA A 36 28.48 11.65 28.31
C ALA A 36 29.74 11.21 27.55
N GLU A 37 30.19 9.97 27.71
CA GLU A 37 31.37 9.43 27.02
C GLU A 37 31.11 9.23 25.52
N ARG A 38 29.92 8.73 25.15
CA ARG A 38 29.50 8.56 23.74
C ARG A 38 29.44 9.89 23.00
N LEU A 39 28.91 10.93 23.66
CA LEU A 39 28.84 12.28 23.11
C LEU A 39 30.23 12.86 22.85
N VAL A 40 31.18 12.64 23.76
CA VAL A 40 32.59 13.07 23.57
C VAL A 40 33.25 12.29 22.44
N SER A 41 33.13 10.96 22.41
CA SER A 41 33.65 10.10 21.33
C SER A 41 33.13 10.54 19.96
N PHE A 42 31.81 10.75 19.83
CA PHE A 42 31.19 11.29 18.62
C PHE A 42 31.76 12.67 18.26
N TYR A 43 31.88 13.58 19.22
CA TYR A 43 32.38 14.93 18.97
C TYR A 43 33.81 14.97 18.42
N GLU A 44 34.68 14.08 18.91
CA GLU A 44 36.06 13.95 18.41
C GLU A 44 36.11 13.43 16.96
N GLN A 45 35.11 12.66 16.53
CA GLN A 45 35.00 12.13 15.17
C GLN A 45 34.32 13.09 14.17
N VAL A 46 33.78 14.23 14.61
CA VAL A 46 33.21 15.27 13.73
C VAL A 46 34.34 16.18 13.21
N SER A 47 34.25 16.61 11.94
CA SER A 47 35.19 17.55 11.35
C SER A 47 35.10 18.95 11.97
N ASP A 48 36.22 19.69 11.95
CA ASP A 48 36.25 21.05 12.48
C ASP A 48 35.39 22.02 11.65
N GLU A 49 35.15 21.74 10.37
CA GLU A 49 34.16 22.44 9.54
C GLU A 49 32.72 22.24 10.07
N SER A 50 32.33 20.98 10.34
CA SER A 50 31.02 20.66 10.89
C SER A 50 30.83 21.21 12.32
N LYS A 51 31.89 21.29 13.13
CA LYS A 51 31.89 21.99 14.43
C LYS A 51 31.71 23.51 14.24
N TYR A 52 32.50 24.13 13.36
CA TYR A 52 32.41 25.56 13.07
C TYR A 52 31.01 25.97 12.58
N TYR A 53 30.40 25.20 11.68
CA TYR A 53 29.03 25.45 11.23
C TYR A 53 27.95 25.27 12.30
N ARG A 54 28.24 24.54 13.40
CA ARG A 54 27.30 24.34 14.52
C ARG A 54 27.45 25.39 15.62
N PHE A 55 28.67 25.82 15.94
CA PHE A 55 28.96 26.72 17.07
C PHE A 55 29.34 28.14 16.65
N PHE A 56 29.44 28.40 15.34
CA PHE A 56 29.82 29.68 14.71
C PHE A 56 31.21 30.21 15.12
N ALA A 57 32.00 29.38 15.81
CA ALA A 57 33.33 29.67 16.31
C ALA A 57 34.20 28.39 16.31
N PRO A 58 35.53 28.50 16.32
CA PRO A 58 36.42 27.35 16.50
C PRO A 58 36.16 26.66 17.85
N TYR A 59 35.58 25.46 17.82
CA TYR A 59 35.16 24.72 19.01
C TYR A 59 35.80 23.31 18.99
N PRO A 60 37.10 23.16 19.28
CA PRO A 60 37.81 21.90 19.04
C PRO A 60 37.41 20.77 19.98
N ARG A 61 36.95 21.09 21.21
CA ARG A 61 36.52 20.13 22.24
C ARG A 61 35.36 20.70 23.05
N LEU A 62 34.49 19.83 23.56
CA LEU A 62 33.45 20.19 24.52
C LEU A 62 34.07 20.43 25.92
N SER A 63 33.60 21.45 26.64
CA SER A 63 33.92 21.58 28.07
C SER A 63 33.03 20.65 28.91
N ALA A 64 33.44 20.35 30.15
CA ALA A 64 32.62 19.57 31.08
C ALA A 64 31.22 20.18 31.31
N LYS A 65 31.11 21.51 31.19
CA LYS A 65 29.83 22.23 31.29
C LYS A 65 28.93 21.97 30.08
N ASP A 66 29.50 21.85 28.88
CA ASP A 66 28.75 21.56 27.65
C ASP A 66 28.31 20.10 27.61
N VAL A 67 29.20 19.17 27.97
CA VAL A 67 28.85 17.74 28.10
C VAL A 67 27.70 17.56 29.07
N HIS A 68 27.72 18.22 30.23
CA HIS A 68 26.60 18.22 31.18
C HIS A 68 25.34 18.82 30.56
N ARG A 69 25.40 20.02 29.95
CA ARG A 69 24.25 20.67 29.30
C ARG A 69 23.65 19.84 28.15
N PHE A 70 24.46 19.07 27.44
CA PHE A 70 24.04 18.29 26.26
C PHE A 70 23.69 16.84 26.58
N THR A 71 23.63 16.47 27.87
CA THR A 71 23.19 15.15 28.37
C THR A 71 22.06 15.25 29.40
N HIS A 72 22.02 16.34 30.18
CA HIS A 72 21.01 16.58 31.21
C HIS A 72 19.84 17.40 30.61
N HIS A 73 18.82 16.66 30.16
CA HIS A 73 17.60 17.15 29.55
C HIS A 73 16.42 16.94 30.51
N ASP A 74 15.45 17.87 30.54
CA ASP A 74 14.22 17.77 31.34
C ASP A 74 13.07 17.07 30.61
N PHE A 75 13.23 16.82 29.30
CA PHE A 75 12.24 16.22 28.40
C PHE A 75 10.94 17.05 28.26
N VAL A 76 10.97 18.35 28.54
CA VAL A 76 9.84 19.29 28.45
C VAL A 76 10.24 20.54 27.67
N ASP A 77 11.20 21.30 28.20
CA ASP A 77 11.69 22.58 27.68
C ASP A 77 13.06 22.45 27.02
N ARG A 78 13.87 21.48 27.47
CA ARG A 78 15.10 21.04 26.82
C ARG A 78 14.99 19.54 26.49
N VAL A 79 15.00 19.23 25.19
CA VAL A 79 15.00 17.86 24.66
C VAL A 79 16.21 17.64 23.77
N GLY A 80 16.87 16.49 23.92
CA GLY A 80 17.91 16.02 23.00
C GLY A 80 17.66 14.58 22.58
N LEU A 81 17.78 14.32 21.27
CA LEU A 81 17.71 12.99 20.68
C LEU A 81 19.04 12.67 19.97
N ALA A 82 19.49 11.43 20.06
CA ALA A 82 20.62 10.90 19.29
C ALA A 82 20.14 9.85 18.30
N ALA A 83 20.73 9.86 17.10
CA ALA A 83 20.69 8.74 16.18
C ALA A 83 21.93 7.87 16.40
N THR A 84 21.76 6.56 16.52
CA THR A 84 22.84 5.61 16.82
C THR A 84 22.86 4.41 15.88
N VAL A 85 24.08 3.88 15.65
CA VAL A 85 24.38 2.63 14.96
C VAL A 85 25.53 1.96 15.70
N GLY A 86 25.45 0.65 15.94
CA GLY A 86 26.36 -0.09 16.85
C GLY A 86 26.23 0.30 18.33
N GLY A 87 25.29 1.19 18.68
CA GLY A 87 25.23 1.86 19.98
C GLY A 87 26.00 3.19 20.03
N GLU A 88 26.82 3.48 19.02
CA GLU A 88 27.59 4.72 18.88
C GLU A 88 26.73 5.85 18.28
N PHE A 89 27.03 7.08 18.69
CA PHE A 89 26.36 8.29 18.20
C PHE A 89 26.85 8.64 16.79
N ILE A 90 25.92 8.80 15.85
CA ILE A 90 26.23 9.22 14.46
C ILE A 90 25.64 10.60 14.12
N ALA A 91 24.66 11.05 14.90
CA ALA A 91 24.12 12.39 14.87
C ALA A 91 23.35 12.71 16.16
N THR A 92 23.24 14.00 16.49
CA THR A 92 22.38 14.51 17.57
C THR A 92 21.51 15.67 17.08
N VAL A 93 20.35 15.82 17.71
CA VAL A 93 19.47 16.99 17.59
C VAL A 93 19.02 17.41 18.98
N ARG A 94 18.81 18.69 19.19
CA ARG A 94 18.20 19.23 20.41
C ARG A 94 17.33 20.43 20.11
N TYR A 95 16.35 20.67 20.99
CA TYR A 95 15.73 21.98 21.11
C TYR A 95 15.84 22.51 22.55
N ASP A 96 15.87 23.84 22.67
CA ASP A 96 15.62 24.59 23.91
C ASP A 96 14.40 25.51 23.64
N ARG A 97 13.38 25.52 24.51
CA ARG A 97 12.22 26.43 24.40
C ARG A 97 12.67 27.88 24.57
N ILE A 98 12.22 28.77 23.69
CA ILE A 98 12.60 30.19 23.69
C ILE A 98 11.40 31.13 23.85
N GLY A 99 11.63 32.26 24.49
CA GLY A 99 10.69 33.38 24.56
C GLY A 99 10.70 34.24 23.29
N PRO A 100 9.83 35.27 23.21
CA PRO A 100 9.77 36.19 22.07
C PRO A 100 11.07 36.97 21.80
N ASP A 101 11.95 37.05 22.80
CA ASP A 101 13.26 37.70 22.76
C ASP A 101 14.40 36.75 22.33
N GLY A 102 14.09 35.48 22.03
CA GLY A 102 15.08 34.45 21.69
C GLY A 102 15.84 33.87 22.89
N THR A 103 15.55 34.31 24.13
CA THR A 103 16.17 33.75 25.33
C THR A 103 15.42 32.52 25.84
N PRO A 104 16.05 31.64 26.67
CA PRO A 104 15.37 30.47 27.23
C PRO A 104 14.09 30.86 27.98
N ALA A 105 12.97 30.24 27.60
CA ALA A 105 11.66 30.64 28.08
C ALA A 105 11.52 30.44 29.61
N SER A 106 11.15 31.51 30.33
CA SER A 106 10.82 31.49 31.76
C SER A 106 9.31 31.40 32.04
N ALA A 107 8.51 31.36 30.98
CA ALA A 107 7.04 31.27 30.98
C ALA A 107 6.59 30.42 29.76
N PRO A 108 5.32 29.96 29.71
CA PRO A 108 4.83 29.17 28.59
C PRO A 108 4.98 29.88 27.24
N ALA A 109 5.75 29.28 26.33
CA ALA A 109 6.02 29.79 24.98
C ALA A 109 5.83 28.68 23.93
N ASP A 110 5.47 29.04 22.70
CA ASP A 110 5.19 28.08 21.61
C ASP A 110 6.29 28.01 20.53
N GLU A 111 7.47 28.58 20.81
CA GLU A 111 8.65 28.59 19.95
C GLU A 111 9.85 27.90 20.63
N ALA A 112 10.68 27.20 19.86
CA ALA A 112 11.93 26.61 20.33
C ALA A 112 13.07 26.78 19.32
N GLU A 113 14.29 27.01 19.81
CA GLU A 113 15.50 26.97 18.99
C GLU A 113 15.89 25.50 18.75
N VAL A 114 16.07 25.08 17.50
CA VAL A 114 16.45 23.70 17.13
C VAL A 114 17.82 23.65 16.47
N ALA A 115 18.66 22.68 16.88
CA ALA A 115 20.02 22.56 16.38
C ALA A 115 20.49 21.10 16.23
N PHE A 116 21.33 20.86 15.22
CA PHE A 116 21.73 19.55 14.73
C PHE A 116 23.26 19.41 14.64
N LEU A 117 23.78 18.21 14.89
CA LEU A 117 25.17 17.84 14.58
C LEU A 117 25.18 16.44 13.96
N VAL A 118 25.88 16.25 12.84
CA VAL A 118 25.93 14.98 12.10
C VAL A 118 27.38 14.68 11.72
N GLN A 119 27.85 13.49 12.06
CA GLN A 119 29.20 13.04 11.70
C GLN A 119 29.37 12.99 10.18
N ASP A 120 30.51 13.46 9.68
CA ASP A 120 30.76 13.68 8.26
C ASP A 120 30.63 12.40 7.42
N ALA A 121 31.12 11.27 7.93
CA ALA A 121 30.97 9.95 7.32
C ALA A 121 29.50 9.46 7.20
N HIS A 122 28.58 10.09 7.94
CA HIS A 122 27.16 9.77 7.96
C HIS A 122 26.28 10.84 7.25
N GLN A 123 26.88 11.92 6.75
CA GLN A 123 26.17 12.93 5.95
C GLN A 123 25.60 12.33 4.64
N GLY A 124 24.57 12.97 4.07
CA GLY A 124 23.90 12.48 2.85
C GLY A 124 22.95 11.28 3.06
N ARG A 125 23.11 10.50 4.14
CA ARG A 125 22.25 9.35 4.50
C ARG A 125 20.83 9.73 4.97
N GLY A 126 20.47 11.02 5.00
CA GLY A 126 19.13 11.51 5.35
C GLY A 126 18.79 11.48 6.85
N ILE A 127 19.81 11.40 7.71
CA ILE A 127 19.67 11.34 9.18
C ILE A 127 19.15 12.67 9.74
N ALA A 128 19.68 13.81 9.29
CA ALA A 128 19.20 15.13 9.74
C ALA A 128 17.70 15.32 9.51
N SER A 129 17.18 14.87 8.36
CA SER A 129 15.74 14.86 8.07
C SER A 129 14.97 13.93 9.00
N ALA A 130 15.51 12.74 9.33
CA ALA A 130 14.86 11.81 10.27
C ALA A 130 14.79 12.42 11.67
N LEU A 131 15.90 12.98 12.15
CA LEU A 131 15.97 13.67 13.44
C LEU A 131 15.04 14.89 13.50
N LEU A 132 14.93 15.65 12.40
CA LEU A 132 13.99 16.78 12.29
C LEU A 132 12.53 16.32 12.37
N GLU A 133 12.18 15.25 11.65
CA GLU A 133 10.85 14.63 11.70
C GLU A 133 10.50 14.18 13.14
N HIS A 134 11.44 13.54 13.86
CA HIS A 134 11.22 13.07 15.23
C HIS A 134 11.17 14.20 16.26
N ILE A 135 12.12 15.14 16.23
CA ILE A 135 12.16 16.23 17.20
C ILE A 135 10.95 17.17 17.05
N ALA A 136 10.42 17.35 15.83
CA ALA A 136 9.19 18.10 15.59
C ALA A 136 7.96 17.41 16.20
N ALA A 137 7.86 16.07 16.09
CA ALA A 137 6.78 15.32 16.73
C ALA A 137 6.84 15.43 18.25
N VAL A 138 8.04 15.31 18.83
CA VAL A 138 8.27 15.49 20.28
C VAL A 138 7.92 16.91 20.74
N ALA A 139 8.36 17.94 20.01
CA ALA A 139 8.09 19.33 20.36
C ALA A 139 6.58 19.65 20.31
N ARG A 140 5.82 19.07 19.38
CA ARG A 140 4.35 19.14 19.34
C ARG A 140 3.70 18.53 20.59
N GLU A 141 4.18 17.37 21.05
CA GLU A 141 3.74 16.74 22.32
C GLU A 141 3.99 17.66 23.53
N ARG A 142 4.91 18.63 23.42
CA ARG A 142 5.25 19.64 24.44
C ARG A 142 4.69 21.04 24.14
N GLY A 143 3.70 21.14 23.24
CA GLY A 143 2.97 22.38 22.95
C GLY A 143 3.75 23.42 22.13
N ILE A 144 4.90 23.05 21.56
CA ILE A 144 5.62 23.90 20.60
C ILE A 144 4.85 23.90 19.28
N ARG A 145 4.66 25.09 18.70
CA ARG A 145 4.08 25.27 17.37
C ARG A 145 5.10 25.67 16.31
N ARG A 146 6.24 26.25 16.70
CA ARG A 146 7.24 26.78 15.78
C ARG A 146 8.68 26.42 16.19
N PHE A 147 9.52 26.14 15.21
CA PHE A 147 10.97 26.10 15.38
C PHE A 147 11.64 27.31 14.73
N ALA A 148 12.62 27.86 15.44
CA ALA A 148 13.63 28.76 14.90
C ALA A 148 14.96 27.99 14.77
N ALA A 149 15.71 28.26 13.70
CA ALA A 149 17.08 27.76 13.54
C ALA A 149 17.95 28.83 12.89
N GLU A 150 19.14 29.05 13.43
CA GLU A 150 20.16 29.91 12.84
C GLU A 150 21.20 29.06 12.11
N VAL A 151 21.54 29.47 10.89
CA VAL A 151 22.48 28.73 10.02
C VAL A 151 23.40 29.71 9.31
N LEU A 152 24.71 29.49 9.34
CA LEU A 152 25.66 30.30 8.56
C LEU A 152 25.35 30.19 7.04
N PRO A 153 25.38 31.30 6.28
CA PRO A 153 25.07 31.30 4.84
C PRO A 153 25.86 30.29 4.00
N ALA A 154 27.09 29.95 4.42
CA ALA A 154 27.95 28.96 3.77
C ALA A 154 27.43 27.51 3.90
N ASN A 155 26.65 27.19 4.93
CA ASN A 155 26.14 25.83 5.19
C ASN A 155 24.89 25.53 4.33
N SER A 156 25.10 25.54 3.01
CA SER A 156 24.10 25.19 2.00
C SER A 156 23.47 23.81 2.21
N LYS A 157 24.22 22.85 2.78
CA LYS A 157 23.72 21.51 3.14
C LYS A 157 22.57 21.60 4.14
N MET A 158 22.75 22.30 5.28
CA MET A 158 21.70 22.43 6.29
C MET A 158 20.55 23.32 5.82
N ILE A 159 20.84 24.43 5.12
CA ILE A 159 19.80 25.27 4.50
C ILE A 159 18.91 24.40 3.61
N LYS A 160 19.49 23.53 2.77
CA LYS A 160 18.72 22.61 1.92
C LYS A 160 17.87 21.62 2.73
N VAL A 161 18.37 21.05 3.84
CA VAL A 161 17.58 20.14 4.69
C VAL A 161 16.32 20.83 5.22
N PHE A 162 16.45 22.08 5.67
CA PHE A 162 15.32 22.89 6.16
C PHE A 162 14.38 23.31 5.03
N THR A 163 14.90 23.83 3.90
CA THR A 163 14.07 24.21 2.75
C THR A 163 13.33 23.01 2.15
N ASP A 164 13.98 21.85 2.03
CA ASP A 164 13.34 20.60 1.61
C ASP A 164 12.28 20.11 2.61
N ALA A 165 12.36 20.50 3.89
CA ALA A 165 11.34 20.21 4.91
C ALA A 165 10.18 21.23 4.92
N GLY A 166 10.26 22.31 4.13
CA GLY A 166 9.22 23.34 4.02
C GLY A 166 9.49 24.62 4.83
N TYR A 167 10.69 24.81 5.37
CA TYR A 167 11.04 26.02 6.12
C TYR A 167 11.02 27.28 5.25
N THR A 168 10.39 28.34 5.78
CA THR A 168 10.43 29.68 5.20
C THR A 168 11.73 30.39 5.58
N GLN A 169 12.48 30.87 4.58
CA GLN A 169 13.69 31.67 4.81
C GLN A 169 13.32 33.14 5.04
N LYS A 170 13.64 33.67 6.24
CA LYS A 170 13.69 35.12 6.49
C LYS A 170 15.16 35.55 6.52
N ARG A 171 15.58 36.38 5.56
CA ARG A 171 16.94 36.91 5.55
C ARG A 171 17.03 38.15 6.43
N SER A 172 17.36 37.95 7.70
CA SER A 172 18.00 38.99 8.51
C SER A 172 19.42 39.19 7.98
N PHE A 173 19.79 40.43 7.66
CA PHE A 173 21.17 40.78 7.27
C PHE A 173 21.99 41.34 8.45
N GLU A 174 21.35 41.50 9.60
CA GLU A 174 22.03 41.71 10.88
C GLU A 174 22.67 40.39 11.34
N ASP A 175 23.85 40.48 11.95
CA ASP A 175 24.67 39.39 12.51
C ASP A 175 25.15 38.26 11.57
N GLY A 176 24.89 38.34 10.27
CA GLY A 176 25.53 37.50 9.25
C GLY A 176 25.09 36.03 9.23
N VAL A 177 24.04 35.68 9.99
CA VAL A 177 23.40 34.35 10.03
C VAL A 177 22.07 34.35 9.27
N VAL A 178 21.66 33.20 8.75
CA VAL A 178 20.34 32.99 8.15
C VAL A 178 19.39 32.42 9.21
N ARG A 179 18.40 33.20 9.66
CA ARG A 179 17.32 32.70 10.51
C ARG A 179 16.26 31.99 9.66
N LEU A 180 15.90 30.78 10.05
CA LEU A 180 14.90 29.94 9.40
C LEU A 180 13.77 29.67 10.38
N GLU A 181 12.53 29.88 9.94
CA GLU A 181 11.33 29.68 10.75
C GLU A 181 10.41 28.63 10.10
N PHE A 182 9.80 27.78 10.93
CA PHE A 182 8.95 26.68 10.51
C PHE A 182 7.83 26.38 11.52
N GLY A 183 6.60 26.31 11.04
CA GLY A 183 5.48 25.78 11.80
C GLY A 183 5.52 24.25 11.85
N LEU A 184 5.23 23.66 13.02
CA LEU A 184 5.24 22.21 13.22
C LEU A 184 3.95 21.52 12.74
N GLU A 185 2.90 22.29 12.42
CA GLU A 185 1.70 21.76 11.80
C GLU A 185 2.01 21.18 10.41
N PRO A 186 1.68 19.89 10.15
CA PRO A 186 1.93 19.30 8.85
C PRO A 186 1.10 19.96 7.74
N THR A 187 1.77 20.36 6.67
CA THR A 187 1.12 20.77 5.41
C THR A 187 1.09 19.59 4.43
N ASP A 188 0.17 19.60 3.47
CA ASP A 188 0.12 18.60 2.38
C ASP A 188 1.47 18.43 1.68
N ARG A 189 2.18 19.55 1.47
CA ARG A 189 3.50 19.58 0.84
C ARG A 189 4.56 18.89 1.71
N SER A 190 4.59 19.16 3.02
CA SER A 190 5.55 18.48 3.92
C SER A 190 5.25 17.00 4.06
N LEU A 191 3.97 16.61 4.13
CA LEU A 191 3.54 15.21 4.17
C LEU A 191 3.92 14.46 2.89
N ALA A 192 3.69 15.05 1.71
CA ALA A 192 4.09 14.46 0.43
C ALA A 192 5.62 14.25 0.34
N VAL A 193 6.42 15.22 0.83
CA VAL A 193 7.89 15.08 0.87
C VAL A 193 8.32 13.98 1.84
N GLN A 194 7.72 13.92 3.03
CA GLN A 194 8.01 12.87 4.02
C GLN A 194 7.69 11.47 3.46
N GLN A 195 6.52 11.29 2.85
CA GLN A 195 6.10 10.03 2.22
C GLN A 195 7.02 9.63 1.05
N ALA A 196 7.48 10.58 0.24
CA ALA A 196 8.45 10.31 -0.82
C ALA A 196 9.85 9.97 -0.28
N ARG A 197 10.24 10.46 0.91
CA ARG A 197 11.49 10.05 1.57
C ARG A 197 11.36 8.64 2.16
N GLU A 198 10.25 8.36 2.85
CA GLU A 198 9.88 7.04 3.37
C GLU A 198 9.94 5.99 2.27
N GLN A 199 9.26 6.23 1.13
CA GLN A 199 9.24 5.31 0.00
C GLN A 199 10.65 5.01 -0.55
N ARG A 200 11.46 6.02 -0.86
CA ARG A 200 12.80 5.79 -1.43
C ARG A 200 13.73 5.08 -0.45
N ALA A 201 13.64 5.39 0.85
CA ALA A 201 14.44 4.74 1.89
C ALA A 201 14.06 3.25 2.03
N GLU A 202 12.76 2.93 2.13
CA GLU A 202 12.26 1.55 2.23
C GLU A 202 12.53 0.75 0.95
N ALA A 203 12.29 1.33 -0.23
CA ALA A 203 12.60 0.73 -1.52
C ALA A 203 14.09 0.37 -1.64
N ARG A 204 14.99 1.29 -1.27
CA ARG A 204 16.44 1.04 -1.28
C ARG A 204 16.86 0.00 -0.23
N SER A 205 16.18 -0.04 0.92
CA SER A 205 16.38 -1.04 1.97
C SER A 205 16.06 -2.46 1.49
N VAL A 206 14.96 -2.62 0.73
CA VAL A 206 14.61 -3.89 0.07
C VAL A 206 15.53 -4.21 -1.11
N GLN A 207 15.92 -3.21 -1.90
CA GLN A 207 16.83 -3.40 -3.04
C GLN A 207 18.16 -4.04 -2.61
N ARG A 208 18.74 -3.64 -1.46
CA ARG A 208 19.96 -4.26 -0.91
C ARG A 208 19.83 -5.77 -0.64
N LEU A 209 18.61 -6.23 -0.34
CA LEU A 209 18.30 -7.64 -0.05
C LEU A 209 18.03 -8.46 -1.32
N LEU A 210 17.61 -7.81 -2.41
CA LEU A 210 17.23 -8.44 -3.68
C LEU A 210 18.31 -8.35 -4.77
N ALA A 211 19.20 -7.36 -4.71
CA ALA A 211 20.31 -7.17 -5.62
C ALA A 211 21.64 -6.90 -4.88
N PRO A 212 22.10 -7.84 -4.01
CA PRO A 212 23.42 -7.75 -3.39
C PRO A 212 24.52 -7.97 -4.44
N GLY A 213 25.68 -7.32 -4.26
CA GLY A 213 26.90 -7.62 -5.02
C GLY A 213 27.73 -8.76 -4.41
N SER A 214 27.41 -9.17 -3.19
CA SER A 214 28.10 -10.21 -2.44
C SER A 214 27.18 -10.92 -1.43
N VAL A 215 27.27 -12.26 -1.36
CA VAL A 215 26.44 -13.12 -0.51
C VAL A 215 27.31 -14.10 0.27
N ALA A 216 27.09 -14.20 1.59
CA ALA A 216 27.67 -15.23 2.45
C ALA A 216 26.60 -16.23 2.92
N VAL A 217 26.81 -17.53 2.69
CA VAL A 217 25.89 -18.60 3.12
C VAL A 217 26.41 -19.26 4.38
N ILE A 218 25.76 -18.96 5.51
CA ILE A 218 26.20 -19.34 6.86
C ILE A 218 25.50 -20.63 7.28
N GLY A 219 26.30 -21.67 7.54
CA GLY A 219 25.84 -23.05 7.73
C GLY A 219 26.08 -23.95 6.51
N ALA A 220 26.77 -23.47 5.46
CA ALA A 220 27.15 -24.30 4.32
C ALA A 220 28.29 -25.26 4.70
N GLY A 221 28.02 -26.57 4.70
CA GLY A 221 29.00 -27.62 5.01
C GLY A 221 29.45 -28.41 3.79
N ARG A 222 30.43 -29.32 3.98
CA ARG A 222 30.87 -30.28 2.96
C ARG A 222 29.90 -31.44 2.72
N ALA A 223 29.02 -31.73 3.68
CA ALA A 223 28.07 -32.83 3.57
C ALA A 223 26.85 -32.43 2.71
N PRO A 224 26.47 -33.23 1.70
CA PRO A 224 25.27 -32.98 0.91
C PRO A 224 23.99 -33.13 1.76
N GLY A 225 22.92 -32.43 1.37
CA GLY A 225 21.59 -32.53 2.00
C GLY A 225 21.34 -31.60 3.19
N GLY A 226 22.35 -30.87 3.69
CA GLY A 226 22.14 -29.82 4.69
C GLY A 226 21.48 -28.57 4.09
N VAL A 227 20.61 -27.88 4.86
CA VAL A 227 19.87 -26.69 4.40
C VAL A 227 20.80 -25.59 3.87
N GLY A 228 21.86 -25.26 4.62
CA GLY A 228 22.87 -24.28 4.18
C GLY A 228 23.67 -24.71 2.95
N ARG A 229 23.83 -26.03 2.73
CA ARG A 229 24.47 -26.55 1.51
C ARG A 229 23.54 -26.42 0.30
N GLY A 230 22.26 -26.80 0.43
CA GLY A 230 21.27 -26.62 -0.62
C GLY A 230 21.06 -25.16 -1.02
N LEU A 231 21.09 -24.23 -0.07
CA LEU A 231 21.06 -22.78 -0.36
C LEU A 231 22.30 -22.31 -1.15
N LEU A 232 23.48 -22.83 -0.83
CA LEU A 232 24.71 -22.51 -1.56
C LEU A 232 24.65 -23.04 -3.00
N ASP A 233 24.26 -24.31 -3.18
CA ASP A 233 24.08 -24.93 -4.49
C ASP A 233 23.02 -24.17 -5.31
N ASN A 234 21.88 -23.82 -4.72
CA ASN A 234 20.82 -23.04 -5.38
C ASN A 234 21.31 -21.68 -5.93
N ILE A 235 22.14 -20.94 -5.17
CA ILE A 235 22.68 -19.64 -5.61
C ILE A 235 23.70 -19.83 -6.74
N ARG A 236 24.59 -20.83 -6.63
CA ARG A 236 25.59 -21.13 -7.67
C ARG A 236 24.92 -21.59 -8.95
N ASP A 237 23.99 -22.54 -8.86
CA ASP A 237 23.36 -23.20 -10.00
C ASP A 237 22.35 -22.27 -10.72
N ALA A 238 21.88 -21.21 -10.04
CA ALA A 238 21.15 -20.09 -10.68
C ALA A 238 22.06 -19.16 -11.51
N GLY A 239 23.38 -19.25 -11.36
CA GLY A 239 24.36 -18.43 -12.09
C GLY A 239 24.48 -16.99 -11.56
N TYR A 240 24.39 -16.82 -10.24
CA TYR A 240 24.53 -15.54 -9.54
C TYR A 240 25.77 -14.75 -10.00
N THR A 241 25.60 -13.45 -10.21
CA THR A 241 26.61 -12.57 -10.84
C THR A 241 27.60 -11.94 -9.86
N GLY A 242 27.26 -11.90 -8.56
CA GLY A 242 28.10 -11.32 -7.51
C GLY A 242 29.08 -12.32 -6.87
N ARG A 243 29.77 -11.88 -5.82
CA ARG A 243 30.70 -12.73 -5.05
C ARG A 243 29.93 -13.65 -4.11
N LEU A 244 30.25 -14.94 -4.10
CA LEU A 244 29.62 -15.94 -3.23
C LEU A 244 30.65 -16.49 -2.24
N TYR A 245 30.27 -16.59 -0.97
CA TYR A 245 31.11 -17.13 0.10
C TYR A 245 30.34 -18.20 0.89
N ALA A 246 31.04 -19.24 1.34
CA ALA A 246 30.51 -20.25 2.25
C ALA A 246 31.10 -20.04 3.65
N VAL A 247 30.26 -20.03 4.69
CA VAL A 247 30.72 -19.79 6.07
C VAL A 247 30.24 -20.90 6.99
N ASN A 248 31.17 -21.58 7.67
CA ASN A 248 30.82 -22.63 8.63
C ASN A 248 31.97 -22.91 9.62
N LYS A 249 31.72 -22.71 10.92
CA LYS A 249 32.68 -22.89 12.02
C LYS A 249 33.28 -24.30 12.10
N ALA A 250 32.56 -25.31 11.60
CA ALA A 250 32.97 -26.71 11.57
C ALA A 250 33.86 -27.10 10.37
N LEU A 251 34.19 -26.15 9.47
CA LEU A 251 35.17 -26.39 8.41
C LEU A 251 36.60 -26.54 9.01
N PRO A 252 37.43 -27.44 8.44
CA PRO A 252 38.85 -27.52 8.77
C PRO A 252 39.55 -26.18 8.52
N PRO A 253 40.57 -25.79 9.31
CA PRO A 253 41.31 -24.54 9.12
C PRO A 253 41.95 -24.38 7.73
N GLU A 254 42.31 -25.50 7.11
CA GLU A 254 42.95 -25.60 5.79
C GLU A 254 41.95 -25.76 4.62
N CYS A 255 40.65 -25.60 4.87
CA CYS A 255 39.59 -25.71 3.86
C CYS A 255 39.25 -24.34 3.24
N GLY A 256 40.12 -23.81 2.38
CA GLY A 256 39.93 -22.49 1.74
C GLY A 256 38.81 -22.39 0.69
N GLU A 257 38.41 -23.51 0.07
CA GLU A 257 37.31 -23.56 -0.90
C GLU A 257 36.43 -24.81 -0.69
N LEU A 258 35.12 -24.68 -0.91
CA LEU A 258 34.18 -25.80 -1.06
C LEU A 258 34.12 -26.23 -2.53
N ASP A 259 34.23 -27.54 -2.76
CA ASP A 259 34.19 -28.23 -4.08
C ASP A 259 35.50 -28.20 -4.90
N GLY A 260 36.63 -27.85 -4.29
CA GLY A 260 37.96 -27.85 -4.92
C GLY A 260 38.34 -26.50 -5.52
N ALA A 261 39.45 -26.42 -6.28
CA ALA A 261 40.11 -25.18 -6.72
C ALA A 261 39.38 -24.33 -7.80
N ALA A 262 38.10 -24.60 -8.01
CA ALA A 262 37.17 -23.79 -8.80
C ALA A 262 35.86 -23.61 -8.02
N GLY A 263 36.00 -23.63 -6.69
CA GLY A 263 34.92 -23.78 -5.73
C GLY A 263 34.39 -22.45 -5.23
N VAL A 264 33.60 -22.53 -4.16
CA VAL A 264 33.18 -21.33 -3.42
C VAL A 264 34.19 -21.07 -2.30
N PRO A 265 34.77 -19.86 -2.18
CA PRO A 265 35.61 -19.45 -1.04
C PRO A 265 34.93 -19.76 0.30
N ALA A 266 35.66 -20.42 1.19
CA ALA A 266 35.12 -21.05 2.38
C ALA A 266 35.84 -20.55 3.65
N HIS A 267 35.06 -20.01 4.59
CA HIS A 267 35.53 -19.33 5.79
C HIS A 267 34.89 -19.92 7.05
N ARG A 268 35.51 -19.73 8.22
CA ARG A 268 35.00 -20.26 9.50
C ARG A 268 34.07 -19.26 10.18
N SER A 269 34.36 -17.97 10.07
CA SER A 269 33.54 -16.82 10.46
C SER A 269 33.33 -15.88 9.27
N VAL A 270 32.27 -15.05 9.33
CA VAL A 270 32.10 -13.92 8.41
C VAL A 270 33.24 -12.89 8.57
N ARG A 271 33.82 -12.79 9.77
CA ARG A 271 34.95 -11.91 10.07
C ARG A 271 36.22 -12.25 9.26
N ASP A 272 36.34 -13.49 8.77
CA ASP A 272 37.51 -13.97 8.02
C ASP A 272 37.43 -13.65 6.51
N ILE A 273 36.38 -12.96 6.04
CA ILE A 273 36.16 -12.65 4.62
C ILE A 273 36.87 -11.34 4.26
N ASP A 274 37.75 -11.39 3.26
CA ASP A 274 38.37 -10.20 2.67
C ASP A 274 37.40 -9.47 1.73
N GLY A 275 36.99 -8.27 2.15
CA GLY A 275 36.08 -7.38 1.40
C GLY A 275 34.64 -7.38 1.92
N PRO A 276 33.76 -6.53 1.36
CA PRO A 276 32.40 -6.37 1.87
C PRO A 276 31.50 -7.55 1.48
N VAL A 277 30.63 -7.92 2.42
CA VAL A 277 29.48 -8.82 2.26
C VAL A 277 28.18 -8.03 2.39
N ASP A 278 27.35 -8.00 1.35
CA ASP A 278 26.08 -7.24 1.37
C ASP A 278 24.97 -8.03 2.09
N LEU A 279 24.85 -9.33 1.80
CA LEU A 279 23.78 -10.20 2.28
C LEU A 279 24.32 -11.47 2.96
N ALA A 280 23.86 -11.78 4.17
CA ALA A 280 24.12 -13.08 4.80
C ALA A 280 22.85 -13.95 4.83
N VAL A 281 22.96 -15.18 4.32
CA VAL A 281 21.91 -16.20 4.35
C VAL A 281 22.20 -17.13 5.53
N VAL A 282 21.37 -17.07 6.57
CA VAL A 282 21.61 -17.72 7.86
C VAL A 282 20.80 -19.00 7.99
N ALA A 283 21.51 -20.15 7.92
CA ALA A 283 20.95 -21.51 7.99
C ALA A 283 21.58 -22.35 9.12
N VAL A 284 21.87 -21.72 10.26
CA VAL A 284 22.39 -22.36 11.48
C VAL A 284 21.28 -22.62 12.52
N PRO A 285 21.46 -23.52 13.51
CA PRO A 285 20.48 -23.73 14.58
C PRO A 285 20.17 -22.45 15.37
N ALA A 286 18.92 -22.30 15.84
CA ALA A 286 18.42 -21.05 16.45
C ALA A 286 19.26 -20.51 17.63
N GLY A 287 19.93 -21.38 18.38
CA GLY A 287 20.83 -20.99 19.47
C GLY A 287 22.14 -20.30 19.03
N GLN A 288 22.54 -20.45 17.76
CA GLN A 288 23.76 -19.87 17.20
C GLN A 288 23.50 -18.57 16.42
N VAL A 289 22.24 -18.27 16.08
CA VAL A 289 21.89 -17.14 15.19
C VAL A 289 22.29 -15.79 15.80
N SER A 290 22.16 -15.58 17.12
CA SER A 290 22.53 -14.30 17.75
C SER A 290 24.04 -14.02 17.69
N GLU A 291 24.88 -15.05 17.81
CA GLU A 291 26.33 -14.92 17.64
C GLU A 291 26.67 -14.58 16.18
N VAL A 292 26.04 -15.27 15.23
CA VAL A 292 26.19 -15.00 13.78
C VAL A 292 25.75 -13.57 13.42
N VAL A 293 24.68 -13.05 14.02
CA VAL A 293 24.22 -11.67 13.78
C VAL A 293 25.21 -10.64 14.33
N ALA A 294 25.90 -10.92 15.45
CA ALA A 294 26.98 -10.06 15.92
C ALA A 294 28.16 -10.06 14.94
N GLU A 295 28.61 -11.24 14.49
CA GLU A 295 29.68 -11.37 13.48
C GLU A 295 29.34 -10.63 12.18
N CYS A 296 28.10 -10.75 11.70
CA CYS A 296 27.61 -10.02 10.51
C CYS A 296 27.59 -8.50 10.74
N GLY A 297 27.13 -8.06 11.91
CA GLY A 297 27.03 -6.63 12.25
C GLY A 297 28.39 -5.95 12.39
N GLU A 298 29.36 -6.61 13.02
CA GLU A 298 30.73 -6.13 13.15
C GLU A 298 31.47 -6.07 11.79
N HIS A 299 31.20 -7.04 10.90
CA HIS A 299 31.74 -7.04 9.54
C HIS A 299 31.04 -6.00 8.61
N GLY A 300 29.93 -5.39 9.05
CA GLY A 300 29.21 -4.39 8.27
C GLY A 300 28.27 -4.96 7.19
N VAL A 301 27.78 -6.19 7.38
CA VAL A 301 26.73 -6.78 6.54
C VAL A 301 25.50 -5.86 6.51
N GLN A 302 24.80 -5.76 5.37
CA GLN A 302 23.67 -4.84 5.21
C GLN A 302 22.32 -5.52 5.44
N GLY A 303 22.24 -6.84 5.22
CA GLY A 303 20.98 -7.57 5.28
C GLY A 303 21.13 -9.05 5.60
N LEU A 304 20.08 -9.62 6.18
CA LEU A 304 20.01 -11.00 6.64
C LEU A 304 18.79 -11.73 6.06
N VAL A 305 18.99 -12.94 5.53
CA VAL A 305 17.92 -13.89 5.21
C VAL A 305 17.99 -15.04 6.23
N VAL A 306 17.11 -15.04 7.21
CA VAL A 306 17.13 -16.04 8.30
C VAL A 306 16.11 -17.13 8.00
N VAL A 307 16.59 -18.26 7.45
CA VAL A 307 15.72 -19.41 7.16
C VAL A 307 15.40 -20.25 8.40
N THR A 308 16.20 -20.10 9.46
CA THR A 308 16.05 -20.81 10.74
C THR A 308 14.69 -20.55 11.40
N ALA A 309 13.96 -21.63 11.73
CA ALA A 309 12.70 -21.61 12.50
C ALA A 309 12.95 -21.68 14.02
N GLY A 310 11.90 -21.78 14.83
CA GLY A 310 12.02 -21.86 16.29
C GLY A 310 12.01 -20.51 16.99
N TYR A 311 11.28 -19.55 16.41
CA TYR A 311 11.08 -18.19 16.91
C TYR A 311 9.61 -18.03 17.31
N ALA A 312 8.92 -16.96 16.90
CA ALA A 312 7.53 -16.71 17.26
C ALA A 312 6.54 -17.82 16.82
N ASP A 313 6.95 -18.64 15.86
CA ASP A 313 6.32 -19.90 15.43
C ASP A 313 6.31 -21.00 16.52
N ALA A 314 7.24 -20.93 17.49
CA ALA A 314 7.38 -21.89 18.59
C ALA A 314 6.74 -21.46 19.93
N GLY A 315 6.17 -20.25 20.02
CA GLY A 315 5.44 -19.79 21.21
C GLY A 315 5.94 -18.45 21.82
N PRO A 316 5.61 -18.18 23.10
CA PRO A 316 5.95 -16.92 23.77
C PRO A 316 7.45 -16.61 23.83
N ASP A 317 8.25 -17.53 24.35
CA ASP A 317 9.71 -17.37 24.50
C ASP A 317 10.39 -17.17 23.13
N GLY A 318 9.86 -17.82 22.10
CA GLY A 318 10.29 -17.67 20.72
C GLY A 318 9.96 -16.29 20.13
N ARG A 319 8.84 -15.65 20.55
CA ARG A 319 8.56 -14.24 20.23
C ARG A 319 9.58 -13.31 20.87
N GLU A 320 9.96 -13.54 22.12
CA GLU A 320 10.98 -12.71 22.79
C GLU A 320 12.35 -12.85 22.15
N ARG A 321 12.75 -14.09 21.82
CA ARG A 321 13.97 -14.37 21.04
C ARG A 321 13.95 -13.66 19.67
N GLN A 322 12.79 -13.59 19.02
CA GLN A 322 12.64 -12.88 17.74
C GLN A 322 12.77 -11.37 17.91
N ARG A 323 12.18 -10.78 18.95
CA ARG A 323 12.35 -9.36 19.29
C ARG A 323 13.81 -9.02 19.56
N ALA A 324 14.52 -9.88 20.29
CA ALA A 324 15.95 -9.73 20.54
C ALA A 324 16.76 -9.77 19.23
N LEU A 325 16.48 -10.74 18.34
CA LEU A 325 17.09 -10.84 17.01
C LEU A 325 16.91 -9.56 16.17
N VAL A 326 15.68 -9.02 16.12
CA VAL A 326 15.38 -7.80 15.34
C VAL A 326 16.08 -6.58 15.93
N ARG A 327 16.04 -6.40 17.26
CA ARG A 327 16.76 -5.30 17.92
C ARG A 327 18.27 -5.37 17.67
N GLN A 328 18.86 -6.56 17.78
CA GLN A 328 20.28 -6.78 17.53
C GLN A 328 20.66 -6.46 16.08
N ALA A 329 19.89 -6.93 15.09
CA ALA A 329 20.21 -6.63 13.70
C ALA A 329 20.04 -5.13 13.37
N ARG A 330 18.94 -4.52 13.81
CA ARG A 330 18.69 -3.08 13.57
C ARG A 330 19.70 -2.18 14.27
N SER A 331 20.26 -2.56 15.43
CA SER A 331 21.31 -1.76 16.06
C SER A 331 22.56 -1.66 15.19
N TYR A 332 22.95 -2.72 14.47
CA TYR A 332 24.06 -2.68 13.51
C TYR A 332 23.70 -2.06 12.14
N GLY A 333 22.47 -1.58 11.95
CA GLY A 333 22.03 -1.02 10.67
C GLY A 333 21.46 -2.03 9.67
N MET A 334 21.32 -3.31 10.06
CA MET A 334 20.85 -4.40 9.20
C MET A 334 19.32 -4.48 9.11
N ARG A 335 18.83 -5.12 8.05
CA ARG A 335 17.43 -5.59 7.88
C ARG A 335 17.35 -7.11 7.88
N ILE A 336 16.20 -7.67 8.26
CA ILE A 336 15.94 -9.12 8.26
C ILE A 336 14.74 -9.49 7.38
N ILE A 337 14.94 -10.49 6.52
CA ILE A 337 13.88 -11.31 5.94
C ILE A 337 13.80 -12.61 6.76
N GLY A 338 12.64 -12.86 7.36
CA GLY A 338 12.42 -13.97 8.31
C GLY A 338 12.15 -13.49 9.75
N PRO A 339 12.53 -14.29 10.78
CA PRO A 339 13.05 -15.66 10.67
C PRO A 339 11.99 -16.64 10.15
N ASN A 340 12.34 -17.93 10.03
CA ASN A 340 11.51 -18.94 9.36
C ASN A 340 11.17 -18.53 7.90
N ALA A 341 12.08 -17.81 7.24
CA ALA A 341 11.93 -17.42 5.84
C ALA A 341 12.16 -18.62 4.92
N PHE A 342 11.42 -18.68 3.82
CA PHE A 342 11.78 -19.58 2.71
C PHE A 342 12.89 -18.97 1.81
N GLY A 343 13.11 -17.65 1.89
CA GLY A 343 14.20 -16.92 1.24
C GLY A 343 13.74 -15.94 0.16
N VAL A 344 14.68 -15.54 -0.70
CA VAL A 344 14.46 -14.58 -1.79
C VAL A 344 15.02 -15.05 -3.13
N ILE A 345 14.42 -14.56 -4.21
CA ILE A 345 14.86 -14.79 -5.60
C ILE A 345 14.82 -13.47 -6.36
N ASN A 346 15.82 -13.22 -7.21
CA ASN A 346 15.82 -12.16 -8.21
C ASN A 346 16.30 -12.74 -9.55
N THR A 347 15.44 -12.72 -10.57
CA THR A 347 15.71 -13.31 -11.88
C THR A 347 16.34 -12.35 -12.88
N SER A 348 16.54 -11.08 -12.51
CA SER A 348 17.16 -10.09 -13.38
C SER A 348 18.49 -10.64 -13.92
N PRO A 349 18.77 -10.53 -15.25
CA PRO A 349 20.00 -11.06 -15.85
C PRO A 349 21.28 -10.55 -15.19
N ASP A 350 21.24 -9.35 -14.61
CA ASP A 350 22.34 -8.68 -13.92
C ASP A 350 22.59 -9.21 -12.50
N VAL A 351 21.66 -10.00 -11.93
CA VAL A 351 21.71 -10.49 -10.55
C VAL A 351 21.67 -12.03 -10.47
N ARG A 352 20.62 -12.66 -11.01
CA ARG A 352 20.38 -14.11 -10.99
C ARG A 352 20.57 -14.78 -9.61
N LEU A 353 19.96 -14.22 -8.58
CA LEU A 353 20.05 -14.71 -7.20
C LEU A 353 18.91 -15.70 -6.88
N ASN A 354 19.25 -16.89 -6.38
CA ASN A 354 18.30 -17.82 -5.74
C ASN A 354 18.72 -18.12 -4.28
N ALA A 355 18.66 -17.11 -3.42
CA ALA A 355 18.89 -17.26 -1.98
C ALA A 355 17.62 -17.80 -1.27
N SER A 356 17.10 -18.93 -1.76
CA SER A 356 15.86 -19.54 -1.26
C SER A 356 15.93 -21.06 -1.24
N LEU A 357 14.98 -21.66 -0.52
CA LEU A 357 14.79 -23.12 -0.49
C LEU A 357 14.05 -23.65 -1.73
N ALA A 358 13.86 -22.84 -2.78
CA ALA A 358 13.31 -23.29 -4.06
C ALA A 358 14.36 -24.14 -4.81
N PRO A 359 14.07 -25.40 -5.16
CA PRO A 359 15.06 -26.31 -5.75
C PRO A 359 15.45 -25.96 -7.19
N GLN A 360 14.76 -25.00 -7.82
CA GLN A 360 15.01 -24.55 -9.18
C GLN A 360 14.71 -23.06 -9.30
N MET A 361 15.51 -22.37 -10.12
CA MET A 361 15.28 -20.98 -10.47
C MET A 361 13.97 -20.84 -11.28
N PRO A 362 13.01 -19.97 -10.88
CA PRO A 362 11.91 -19.62 -11.76
C PRO A 362 12.43 -18.92 -13.02
N ARG A 363 11.69 -19.00 -14.12
CA ARG A 363 12.06 -18.24 -15.34
C ARG A 363 12.02 -16.73 -15.04
N PRO A 364 12.83 -15.91 -15.74
CA PRO A 364 12.68 -14.47 -15.72
C PRO A 364 11.33 -14.03 -16.29
N GLY A 365 10.72 -13.00 -15.70
CA GLY A 365 9.47 -12.40 -16.15
C GLY A 365 9.14 -11.15 -15.31
N ARG A 366 7.94 -10.60 -15.49
CA ARG A 366 7.59 -9.26 -14.99
C ARG A 366 6.63 -9.27 -13.79
N ILE A 367 6.58 -10.38 -13.05
CA ILE A 367 5.69 -10.58 -11.90
C ILE A 367 6.48 -10.57 -10.58
N GLY A 368 6.17 -9.61 -9.70
CA GLY A 368 6.67 -9.58 -8.32
C GLY A 368 5.80 -10.45 -7.41
N LEU A 369 6.40 -11.36 -6.64
CA LEU A 369 5.68 -12.35 -5.84
C LEU A 369 6.04 -12.29 -4.34
N PHE A 370 5.06 -12.03 -3.47
CA PHE A 370 5.23 -12.00 -2.01
C PHE A 370 4.44 -13.13 -1.34
N ALA A 371 5.07 -13.88 -0.42
CA ALA A 371 4.39 -14.90 0.35
C ALA A 371 4.85 -14.95 1.82
N GLN A 372 3.93 -14.73 2.77
CA GLN A 372 4.25 -14.87 4.20
C GLN A 372 4.54 -16.34 4.58
N SER A 373 3.80 -17.30 4.02
CA SER A 373 4.02 -18.73 4.23
C SER A 373 4.94 -19.35 3.17
N GLY A 374 6.01 -20.02 3.60
CA GLY A 374 6.95 -20.70 2.72
C GLY A 374 6.32 -21.82 1.89
N ALA A 375 5.43 -22.63 2.48
CA ALA A 375 4.72 -23.69 1.76
C ALA A 375 3.81 -23.14 0.64
N ILE A 376 3.17 -21.98 0.89
CA ILE A 376 2.40 -21.27 -0.13
C ILE A 376 3.30 -20.64 -1.19
N GLY A 377 4.47 -20.11 -0.79
CA GLY A 377 5.53 -19.67 -1.70
C GLY A 377 5.98 -20.77 -2.66
N ILE A 378 6.27 -21.98 -2.16
CA ILE A 378 6.55 -23.17 -2.99
C ILE A 378 5.39 -23.45 -3.93
N ALA A 379 4.14 -23.45 -3.44
CA ALA A 379 2.98 -23.76 -4.26
C ALA A 379 2.78 -22.73 -5.39
N LEU A 380 3.02 -21.45 -5.13
CA LEU A 380 2.98 -20.35 -6.10
C LEU A 380 4.11 -20.46 -7.12
N LEU A 381 5.37 -20.53 -6.68
CA LEU A 381 6.53 -20.72 -7.56
C LEU A 381 6.36 -22.00 -8.41
N SER A 382 5.88 -23.09 -7.82
CA SER A 382 5.63 -24.34 -8.52
C SER A 382 4.45 -24.30 -9.48
N ARG A 383 3.54 -23.30 -9.39
CA ARG A 383 2.43 -23.07 -10.34
C ARG A 383 2.79 -22.08 -11.44
N LEU A 384 3.80 -21.23 -11.22
CA LEU A 384 4.39 -20.37 -12.24
C LEU A 384 5.47 -21.12 -13.03
N HIS A 385 6.25 -21.97 -12.36
CA HIS A 385 7.32 -22.78 -12.96
C HIS A 385 6.79 -24.05 -13.63
N ARG A 386 6.06 -24.93 -12.91
CA ARG A 386 5.40 -26.05 -13.58
C ARG A 386 4.20 -25.48 -14.31
N ARG A 387 4.16 -25.74 -15.63
CA ARG A 387 3.01 -25.64 -16.55
C ARG A 387 1.72 -25.56 -15.72
N GLY A 388 1.17 -24.35 -15.59
CA GLY A 388 0.36 -23.96 -14.43
C GLY A 388 -0.84 -24.87 -14.19
N GLY A 389 -1.34 -24.88 -12.95
CA GLY A 389 -2.34 -25.85 -12.48
C GLY A 389 -3.64 -25.82 -13.29
N GLY A 390 -3.65 -26.53 -14.41
CA GLY A 390 -4.62 -26.43 -15.50
C GLY A 390 -4.46 -25.20 -16.43
N VAL A 391 -3.96 -24.06 -15.94
CA VAL A 391 -3.76 -22.83 -16.75
C VAL A 391 -2.38 -22.81 -17.36
N THR A 392 -2.33 -22.58 -18.66
CA THR A 392 -1.17 -22.83 -19.49
C THR A 392 -0.68 -21.50 -20.09
N GLY A 393 0.55 -21.17 -19.73
CA GLY A 393 1.08 -19.82 -19.84
C GLY A 393 2.29 -19.67 -18.93
N VAL A 394 3.51 -19.90 -19.45
CA VAL A 394 4.71 -19.83 -18.60
C VAL A 394 5.14 -18.38 -18.38
N THR A 395 4.63 -17.71 -17.35
CA THR A 395 5.20 -16.44 -16.86
C THR A 395 6.35 -16.69 -15.90
N GLY A 396 7.46 -16.01 -16.13
CA GLY A 396 8.46 -15.86 -15.11
C GLY A 396 8.08 -14.88 -14.00
N VAL A 397 8.89 -14.91 -12.95
CA VAL A 397 8.86 -14.00 -11.80
C VAL A 397 9.97 -12.97 -12.02
N SER A 398 9.82 -11.72 -11.59
CA SER A 398 10.93 -10.74 -11.53
C SER A 398 11.72 -10.94 -10.24
N THR A 399 11.00 -10.85 -9.12
CA THR A 399 11.51 -11.01 -7.76
C THR A 399 10.49 -11.77 -6.90
N PHE A 400 10.98 -12.65 -6.04
CA PHE A 400 10.18 -13.36 -5.05
C PHE A 400 10.72 -13.13 -3.64
N VAL A 401 9.82 -12.85 -2.71
CA VAL A 401 10.14 -12.64 -1.29
C VAL A 401 9.24 -13.51 -0.42
N SER A 402 9.85 -14.37 0.40
CA SER A 402 9.15 -15.05 1.47
C SER A 402 9.58 -14.55 2.85
N SER A 403 8.71 -13.77 3.50
CA SER A 403 9.03 -13.09 4.76
C SER A 403 9.03 -14.00 6.00
N GLY A 404 8.51 -15.24 5.89
CA GLY A 404 8.32 -16.12 7.05
C GLY A 404 7.48 -15.44 8.13
N ASN A 405 7.99 -15.46 9.37
CA ASN A 405 7.38 -14.81 10.53
C ASN A 405 7.20 -13.28 10.38
N ARG A 406 7.83 -12.65 9.37
CA ARG A 406 7.70 -11.22 9.04
C ARG A 406 8.10 -10.30 10.21
N ALA A 407 9.27 -10.58 10.80
CA ALA A 407 9.73 -9.91 12.02
C ALA A 407 10.32 -8.51 11.78
N ASP A 408 10.75 -8.20 10.55
CA ASP A 408 11.27 -6.89 10.18
C ASP A 408 10.74 -6.45 8.82
N VAL A 409 11.28 -6.98 7.72
CA VAL A 409 10.81 -6.66 6.36
C VAL A 409 9.41 -7.23 6.14
N SER A 410 8.51 -6.38 5.65
CA SER A 410 7.09 -6.68 5.46
C SER A 410 6.65 -6.51 4.01
N GLY A 411 5.40 -6.90 3.70
CA GLY A 411 4.81 -6.65 2.39
C GLY A 411 4.71 -5.15 2.05
N ASN A 412 4.66 -4.27 3.05
CA ASN A 412 4.66 -2.82 2.83
C ASN A 412 6.01 -2.34 2.28
N ASP A 413 7.14 -2.82 2.85
CA ASP A 413 8.48 -2.48 2.35
C ASP A 413 8.66 -2.95 0.90
N VAL A 414 8.20 -4.17 0.58
CA VAL A 414 8.33 -4.74 -0.78
C VAL A 414 7.42 -4.03 -1.79
N LEU A 415 6.23 -3.58 -1.40
CA LEU A 415 5.39 -2.70 -2.24
C LEU A 415 6.07 -1.35 -2.55
N GLN A 416 6.86 -0.79 -1.62
CA GLN A 416 7.59 0.45 -1.85
C GLN A 416 8.70 0.28 -2.89
N TYR A 417 9.35 -0.89 -2.91
CA TYR A 417 10.31 -1.29 -3.95
C TYR A 417 9.63 -1.50 -5.31
N TRP A 418 8.59 -2.33 -5.37
CA TRP A 418 7.90 -2.63 -6.63
C TRP A 418 7.18 -1.44 -7.27
N TYR A 419 6.91 -0.37 -6.52
CA TYR A 419 6.34 0.85 -7.06
C TYR A 419 7.19 1.44 -8.21
N ASP A 420 8.51 1.59 -7.98
CA ASP A 420 9.45 2.19 -8.94
C ASP A 420 10.23 1.14 -9.78
N ASP A 421 10.20 -0.13 -9.40
CA ASP A 421 10.97 -1.20 -10.06
C ASP A 421 10.57 -1.42 -11.54
N PRO A 422 11.44 -1.16 -12.54
CA PRO A 422 11.09 -1.28 -13.96
C PRO A 422 10.93 -2.75 -14.43
N ASP A 423 11.42 -3.72 -13.65
CA ASP A 423 11.33 -5.15 -13.98
C ASP A 423 10.02 -5.80 -13.50
N THR A 424 9.20 -5.09 -12.72
CA THR A 424 7.94 -5.60 -12.18
C THR A 424 6.75 -4.80 -12.68
N ASP A 425 5.85 -5.44 -13.43
CA ASP A 425 4.59 -4.84 -13.91
C ASP A 425 3.38 -5.22 -13.03
N VAL A 426 3.35 -6.47 -12.53
CA VAL A 426 2.23 -7.03 -11.77
C VAL A 426 2.72 -7.56 -10.43
N VAL A 427 1.99 -7.23 -9.36
CA VAL A 427 2.30 -7.65 -7.99
C VAL A 427 1.28 -8.67 -7.51
N LEU A 428 1.77 -9.85 -7.08
CA LEU A 428 0.97 -10.91 -6.47
C LEU A 428 1.38 -11.08 -5.00
N MET A 429 0.44 -10.97 -4.06
CA MET A 429 0.73 -11.15 -2.64
C MET A 429 -0.18 -12.19 -1.96
N TYR A 430 0.42 -13.12 -1.23
CA TYR A 430 -0.25 -13.90 -0.20
C TYR A 430 0.06 -13.31 1.19
N LEU A 431 -0.97 -12.80 1.85
CA LEU A 431 -0.90 -12.11 3.14
C LEU A 431 -1.77 -12.80 4.18
N GLU A 432 -1.18 -13.23 5.29
CA GLU A 432 -1.93 -13.66 6.49
C GLU A 432 -2.32 -12.45 7.36
N SER A 433 -1.56 -11.36 7.24
CA SER A 433 -1.93 -10.04 7.77
C SER A 433 -1.36 -8.88 6.95
N LEU A 434 -2.09 -7.77 6.96
CA LEU A 434 -1.72 -6.47 6.37
C LEU A 434 -0.71 -5.68 7.23
N GLY A 435 -0.46 -6.08 8.48
CA GLY A 435 0.48 -5.43 9.40
C GLY A 435 -0.03 -4.10 9.93
N ASN A 436 0.25 -3.00 9.22
CA ASN A 436 -0.39 -1.69 9.42
C ASN A 436 -1.33 -1.45 8.23
N PRO A 437 -2.64 -1.74 8.37
CA PRO A 437 -3.58 -1.63 7.26
C PRO A 437 -3.74 -0.20 6.71
N ARG A 438 -3.58 0.87 7.50
CA ARG A 438 -3.60 2.25 6.97
C ARG A 438 -2.45 2.49 5.99
N LYS A 439 -1.21 2.19 6.41
CA LYS A 439 -0.02 2.25 5.54
C LYS A 439 -0.17 1.31 4.35
N PHE A 440 -0.62 0.07 4.55
CA PHE A 440 -0.88 -0.86 3.45
C PHE A 440 -1.87 -0.29 2.44
N THR A 441 -3.00 0.26 2.87
CA THR A 441 -4.05 0.81 2.00
C THR A 441 -3.56 2.04 1.22
N ARG A 442 -2.80 2.93 1.86
CA ARG A 442 -2.12 4.08 1.21
C ARG A 442 -1.15 3.62 0.12
N LEU A 443 -0.31 2.63 0.43
CA LEU A 443 0.68 2.08 -0.50
C LEU A 443 0.03 1.28 -1.63
N ALA A 444 -1.01 0.50 -1.32
CA ALA A 444 -1.80 -0.26 -2.26
C ALA A 444 -2.48 0.66 -3.27
N ARG A 445 -3.16 1.73 -2.84
CA ARG A 445 -3.80 2.71 -3.74
C ARG A 445 -2.78 3.35 -4.70
N ARG A 446 -1.62 3.76 -4.19
CA ARG A 446 -0.55 4.36 -5.01
C ARG A 446 0.04 3.36 -6.00
N THR A 447 0.26 2.11 -5.57
CA THR A 447 0.83 1.06 -6.42
C THR A 447 -0.18 0.60 -7.47
N ALA A 448 -1.42 0.31 -7.08
CA ALA A 448 -2.52 -0.10 -7.95
C ALA A 448 -2.85 0.94 -9.04
N ALA A 449 -2.62 2.24 -8.81
CA ALA A 449 -2.77 3.24 -9.87
C ALA A 449 -1.78 3.03 -11.03
N ALA A 450 -0.56 2.57 -10.73
CA ALA A 450 0.50 2.32 -11.71
C ALA A 450 0.50 0.87 -12.24
N LYS A 451 0.38 -0.11 -11.33
CA LYS A 451 0.70 -1.53 -11.52
C LYS A 451 -0.35 -2.43 -10.84
N PRO A 452 -0.93 -3.43 -11.53
CA PRO A 452 -1.96 -4.29 -10.93
C PRO A 452 -1.47 -5.01 -9.67
N LEU A 453 -2.26 -4.90 -8.59
CA LEU A 453 -1.97 -5.51 -7.28
C LEU A 453 -3.03 -6.57 -6.95
N VAL A 454 -2.67 -7.84 -7.07
CA VAL A 454 -3.56 -8.98 -6.78
C VAL A 454 -3.19 -9.58 -5.42
N VAL A 455 -4.19 -9.77 -4.55
CA VAL A 455 -3.96 -10.19 -3.16
C VAL A 455 -4.89 -11.33 -2.74
N VAL A 456 -4.29 -12.39 -2.20
CA VAL A 456 -4.99 -13.41 -1.40
C VAL A 456 -4.74 -13.11 0.07
N GLN A 457 -5.82 -12.86 0.81
CA GLN A 457 -5.78 -12.80 2.28
C GLN A 457 -6.05 -14.19 2.87
N GLY A 458 -5.05 -14.76 3.56
CA GLY A 458 -5.17 -15.96 4.39
C GLY A 458 -5.79 -15.67 5.76
N ALA A 459 -5.86 -16.70 6.63
CA ALA A 459 -6.26 -16.59 8.04
C ALA A 459 -7.59 -15.82 8.32
N ARG A 460 -8.55 -15.88 7.38
CA ARG A 460 -9.81 -15.10 7.38
C ARG A 460 -10.72 -15.33 8.60
N HIS A 461 -10.54 -16.43 9.31
CA HIS A 461 -11.37 -16.85 10.44
C HIS A 461 -10.49 -17.31 11.63
N GLY A 462 -10.22 -16.40 12.56
CA GLY A 462 -9.98 -16.78 13.96
C GLY A 462 -8.55 -17.16 14.41
N SER A 463 -7.50 -16.83 13.67
CA SER A 463 -6.12 -16.89 14.21
C SER A 463 -5.30 -15.70 13.74
N GLY A 464 -4.75 -14.92 14.68
CA GLY A 464 -3.76 -13.89 14.36
C GLY A 464 -2.52 -14.48 13.66
N PRO A 465 -1.80 -13.70 12.85
CA PRO A 465 -0.66 -14.19 12.08
C PRO A 465 0.42 -14.77 13.01
N ARG A 466 0.98 -15.91 12.60
CA ARG A 466 2.12 -16.50 13.31
C ARG A 466 3.36 -15.67 12.98
N GLY A 467 4.03 -15.15 14.00
CA GLY A 467 5.26 -14.39 13.82
C GLY A 467 5.32 -13.08 14.59
N HIS A 468 4.26 -12.28 14.57
CA HIS A 468 4.31 -10.88 14.99
C HIS A 468 2.97 -10.42 15.57
N ALA A 469 2.99 -9.47 16.50
CA ALA A 469 1.77 -8.86 17.00
C ALA A 469 1.13 -7.99 15.91
N VAL A 470 -0.20 -8.06 15.79
CA VAL A 470 -1.01 -7.15 14.97
C VAL A 470 -2.24 -6.78 15.79
N PRO A 471 -2.64 -5.49 15.86
CA PRO A 471 -3.92 -5.11 16.42
C PRO A 471 -5.05 -5.87 15.71
N ALA A 472 -5.85 -6.63 16.47
CA ALA A 472 -7.02 -7.29 15.91
C ALA A 472 -8.02 -6.22 15.48
N THR A 473 -8.35 -6.17 14.18
CA THR A 473 -9.41 -5.28 13.69
C THR A 473 -10.74 -5.73 14.26
N ARG A 474 -11.57 -4.76 14.67
CA ARG A 474 -12.94 -4.97 15.14
C ARG A 474 -13.95 -4.87 13.99
N MET A 475 -13.50 -4.46 12.79
CA MET A 475 -14.37 -4.35 11.62
C MET A 475 -14.74 -5.71 11.03
N PRO A 476 -15.96 -5.86 10.48
CA PRO A 476 -16.34 -7.03 9.71
C PRO A 476 -15.38 -7.29 8.53
N HIS A 477 -15.10 -8.57 8.26
CA HIS A 477 -14.27 -8.98 7.13
C HIS A 477 -14.80 -8.48 5.77
N ALA A 478 -16.12 -8.33 5.61
CA ALA A 478 -16.74 -7.74 4.42
C ALA A 478 -16.33 -6.25 4.24
N THR A 479 -16.32 -5.48 5.33
CA THR A 479 -15.85 -4.09 5.34
C THR A 479 -14.39 -4.01 4.93
N VAL A 480 -13.50 -4.77 5.58
CA VAL A 480 -12.06 -4.82 5.20
C VAL A 480 -11.87 -5.23 3.73
N SER A 481 -12.69 -6.16 3.22
CA SER A 481 -12.67 -6.56 1.80
C SER A 481 -13.06 -5.42 0.85
N ALA A 482 -14.02 -4.58 1.24
CA ALA A 482 -14.45 -3.41 0.47
C ALA A 482 -13.38 -2.31 0.46
N LEU A 483 -12.76 -2.00 1.62
CA LEU A 483 -11.71 -0.98 1.73
C LEU A 483 -10.47 -1.36 0.88
N LEU A 484 -10.09 -2.64 0.86
CA LEU A 484 -9.02 -3.14 -0.02
C LEU A 484 -9.35 -2.92 -1.51
N ARG A 485 -10.57 -3.25 -1.95
CA ARG A 485 -11.00 -3.02 -3.34
C ARG A 485 -11.05 -1.53 -3.70
N GLN A 486 -11.44 -0.65 -2.76
CA GLN A 486 -11.39 0.80 -2.93
C GLN A 486 -9.95 1.32 -3.13
N ALA A 487 -8.95 0.65 -2.54
CA ALA A 487 -7.53 0.91 -2.78
C ALA A 487 -6.99 0.24 -4.07
N GLY A 488 -7.84 -0.23 -4.97
CA GLY A 488 -7.45 -0.84 -6.24
C GLY A 488 -6.88 -2.26 -6.13
N VAL A 489 -6.97 -2.88 -4.94
CA VAL A 489 -6.51 -4.25 -4.73
C VAL A 489 -7.48 -5.22 -5.39
N ILE A 490 -6.97 -6.00 -6.33
CA ILE A 490 -7.65 -7.14 -6.94
C ILE A 490 -7.63 -8.27 -5.92
N ARG A 491 -8.58 -8.21 -4.98
CA ARG A 491 -8.72 -9.22 -3.94
C ARG A 491 -9.39 -10.47 -4.51
N VAL A 492 -8.69 -11.60 -4.41
CA VAL A 492 -9.15 -12.92 -4.86
C VAL A 492 -9.21 -13.91 -3.70
N ASP A 493 -9.89 -15.05 -3.89
CA ASP A 493 -10.21 -15.97 -2.81
C ASP A 493 -9.32 -17.22 -2.76
N THR A 494 -8.69 -17.57 -3.88
CA THR A 494 -7.77 -18.72 -3.95
C THR A 494 -6.40 -18.38 -4.53
N ILE A 495 -5.40 -19.20 -4.18
CA ILE A 495 -4.07 -19.20 -4.82
C ILE A 495 -4.15 -19.51 -6.33
N THR A 496 -5.22 -20.18 -6.77
CA THR A 496 -5.51 -20.40 -8.18
C THR A 496 -5.87 -19.09 -8.87
N GLU A 497 -6.87 -18.37 -8.36
CA GLU A 497 -7.30 -17.06 -8.89
C GLU A 497 -6.17 -16.01 -8.84
N LEU A 498 -5.29 -16.07 -7.84
CA LEU A 498 -4.10 -15.19 -7.73
C LEU A 498 -3.18 -15.32 -8.94
N VAL A 499 -2.89 -16.55 -9.36
CA VAL A 499 -2.07 -16.84 -10.54
C VAL A 499 -2.88 -16.54 -11.81
N ASP A 500 -4.12 -17.00 -11.89
CA ASP A 500 -4.99 -16.86 -13.06
C ASP A 500 -5.24 -15.39 -13.47
N ALA A 501 -5.48 -14.50 -12.49
CA ALA A 501 -5.61 -13.06 -12.72
C ALA A 501 -4.25 -12.41 -13.01
N GLY A 502 -3.20 -12.79 -12.28
CA GLY A 502 -1.83 -12.29 -12.49
C GLY A 502 -1.30 -12.55 -13.90
N LEU A 503 -1.55 -13.76 -14.42
CA LEU A 503 -1.18 -14.18 -15.77
C LEU A 503 -1.82 -13.31 -16.86
N LEU A 504 -3.10 -12.95 -16.69
CA LEU A 504 -3.83 -12.09 -17.62
C LEU A 504 -3.27 -10.67 -17.60
N LEU A 505 -3.18 -10.09 -16.40
CA LEU A 505 -2.76 -8.71 -16.17
C LEU A 505 -1.31 -8.44 -16.61
N ALA A 506 -0.45 -9.45 -16.58
CA ALA A 506 0.95 -9.34 -16.97
C ALA A 506 1.20 -9.50 -18.49
N ARG A 507 0.15 -9.78 -19.29
CA ARG A 507 0.31 -10.18 -20.70
C ARG A 507 -0.65 -9.52 -21.68
N GLN A 508 -1.82 -9.13 -21.21
CA GLN A 508 -2.91 -8.62 -22.03
C GLN A 508 -3.26 -7.18 -21.64
N PRO A 509 -3.69 -6.32 -22.59
CA PRO A 509 -4.11 -4.96 -22.29
C PRO A 509 -5.35 -4.97 -21.37
N LEU A 510 -5.55 -3.87 -20.63
CA LEU A 510 -6.74 -3.70 -19.82
C LEU A 510 -7.97 -3.41 -20.70
N PRO A 511 -9.11 -4.09 -20.49
CA PRO A 511 -10.30 -3.89 -21.30
C PRO A 511 -10.96 -2.52 -21.07
N SER A 512 -11.47 -1.94 -22.16
CA SER A 512 -12.23 -0.67 -22.14
C SER A 512 -13.55 -0.76 -21.38
N GLY A 513 -14.12 -1.96 -21.23
CA GLY A 513 -15.42 -2.19 -20.62
C GLY A 513 -15.75 -3.68 -20.43
N PRO A 514 -17.00 -4.01 -20.09
CA PRO A 514 -17.41 -5.38 -19.77
C PRO A 514 -17.89 -6.20 -20.98
N ARG A 515 -17.80 -5.70 -22.22
CA ARG A 515 -18.39 -6.36 -23.39
C ARG A 515 -17.46 -7.44 -23.93
N VAL A 516 -17.92 -8.68 -24.07
CA VAL A 516 -17.07 -9.83 -24.41
C VAL A 516 -17.53 -10.51 -25.70
N ALA A 517 -16.66 -10.62 -26.70
CA ALA A 517 -16.88 -11.51 -27.83
C ALA A 517 -16.43 -12.94 -27.48
N ILE A 518 -17.24 -13.94 -27.81
CA ILE A 518 -16.93 -15.36 -27.61
C ILE A 518 -16.89 -16.01 -29.00
N LEU A 519 -15.81 -16.73 -29.32
CA LEU A 519 -15.68 -17.45 -30.60
C LEU A 519 -14.95 -18.78 -30.40
N GLY A 520 -15.28 -19.82 -31.17
CA GLY A 520 -14.55 -21.08 -31.07
C GLY A 520 -15.18 -22.25 -31.81
N ASN A 521 -14.58 -23.43 -31.69
CA ASN A 521 -15.00 -24.66 -32.41
C ASN A 521 -15.91 -25.59 -31.59
N SER A 522 -16.58 -25.06 -30.55
CA SER A 522 -17.47 -25.82 -29.67
C SER A 522 -18.60 -24.94 -29.14
N GLU A 523 -19.82 -25.18 -29.63
CA GLU A 523 -21.05 -24.54 -29.15
C GLU A 523 -21.21 -24.68 -27.63
N SER A 524 -21.07 -25.89 -27.07
CA SER A 524 -21.27 -26.14 -25.64
C SER A 524 -20.26 -25.39 -24.76
N LEU A 525 -19.00 -25.28 -25.17
CA LEU A 525 -17.98 -24.51 -24.45
C LEU A 525 -18.20 -23.00 -24.62
N GLY A 526 -18.73 -22.57 -25.78
CA GLY A 526 -19.21 -21.21 -26.00
C GLY A 526 -20.34 -20.82 -25.05
N LEU A 527 -21.34 -21.68 -24.88
CA LEU A 527 -22.46 -21.48 -23.96
C LEU A 527 -22.02 -21.43 -22.49
N LEU A 528 -21.16 -22.37 -22.03
CA LEU A 528 -20.60 -22.32 -20.68
C LEU A 528 -19.81 -21.02 -20.41
N THR A 529 -19.11 -20.51 -21.43
CA THR A 529 -18.39 -19.23 -21.36
C THR A 529 -19.36 -18.04 -21.31
N TYR A 530 -20.47 -18.11 -22.04
CA TYR A 530 -21.52 -17.09 -22.05
C TYR A 530 -22.22 -17.00 -20.68
N ASP A 531 -22.63 -18.13 -20.11
CA ASP A 531 -23.27 -18.19 -18.79
C ASP A 531 -22.31 -17.75 -17.67
N ALA A 532 -21.05 -18.15 -17.72
CA ALA A 532 -20.02 -17.67 -16.79
C ALA A 532 -19.84 -16.14 -16.90
N CYS A 533 -19.84 -15.58 -18.11
CA CYS A 533 -19.76 -14.13 -18.32
C CYS A 533 -20.93 -13.40 -17.65
N LEU A 534 -22.16 -13.90 -17.80
CA LEU A 534 -23.33 -13.32 -17.13
C LEU A 534 -23.25 -13.42 -15.60
N ALA A 535 -22.78 -14.56 -15.08
CA ALA A 535 -22.65 -14.78 -13.63
C ALA A 535 -21.63 -13.84 -12.96
N GLU A 536 -20.53 -13.51 -13.65
CA GLU A 536 -19.50 -12.56 -13.19
C GLU A 536 -19.81 -11.09 -13.58
N GLY A 537 -21.01 -10.81 -14.13
CA GLY A 537 -21.49 -9.45 -14.44
C GLY A 537 -20.93 -8.82 -15.72
N LEU A 538 -20.29 -9.62 -16.58
CA LEU A 538 -19.86 -9.21 -17.92
C LEU A 538 -21.05 -9.20 -18.90
N ARG A 539 -20.83 -8.61 -20.08
CA ARG A 539 -21.83 -8.48 -21.15
C ARG A 539 -21.37 -9.26 -22.38
N PRO A 540 -21.58 -10.59 -22.43
CA PRO A 540 -21.18 -11.39 -23.57
C PRO A 540 -22.09 -11.14 -24.77
N HIS A 541 -21.50 -11.13 -25.97
CA HIS A 541 -22.21 -11.28 -27.24
C HIS A 541 -22.59 -12.75 -27.46
N PRO A 542 -23.58 -13.05 -28.32
CA PRO A 542 -23.87 -14.43 -28.73
C PRO A 542 -22.60 -15.14 -29.25
N PRO A 543 -22.28 -16.36 -28.79
CA PRO A 543 -21.07 -17.07 -29.21
C PRO A 543 -21.03 -17.34 -30.72
N LEU A 544 -19.89 -17.06 -31.35
CA LEU A 544 -19.61 -17.43 -32.73
C LEU A 544 -19.04 -18.85 -32.78
N ASP A 545 -19.89 -19.84 -33.07
CA ASP A 545 -19.44 -21.20 -33.37
C ASP A 545 -18.83 -21.27 -34.78
N LEU A 546 -17.57 -21.71 -34.84
CA LEU A 546 -16.81 -21.98 -36.06
C LEU A 546 -16.97 -23.44 -36.52
N THR A 547 -17.72 -24.25 -35.76
CA THR A 547 -17.87 -25.70 -35.88
C THR A 547 -16.60 -26.49 -35.55
N THR A 548 -16.76 -27.78 -35.23
CA THR A 548 -15.65 -28.68 -34.83
C THR A 548 -14.57 -28.88 -35.90
N GLY A 549 -14.86 -28.56 -37.16
CA GLY A 549 -13.93 -28.62 -38.30
C GLY A 549 -13.14 -27.34 -38.57
N ALA A 550 -13.24 -26.32 -37.72
CA ALA A 550 -12.56 -25.03 -37.92
C ALA A 550 -11.03 -25.16 -38.01
N SER A 551 -10.45 -24.62 -39.08
CA SER A 551 -9.00 -24.57 -39.26
C SER A 551 -8.36 -23.41 -38.48
N ALA A 552 -7.04 -23.44 -38.32
CA ALA A 552 -6.29 -22.32 -37.76
C ALA A 552 -6.50 -21.00 -38.53
N ALA A 553 -6.77 -21.05 -39.84
CA ALA A 553 -7.08 -19.86 -40.64
C ALA A 553 -8.46 -19.27 -40.31
N ASP A 554 -9.45 -20.12 -39.99
CA ASP A 554 -10.79 -19.68 -39.59
C ASP A 554 -10.75 -18.98 -38.22
N PHE A 555 -10.00 -19.54 -37.26
CA PHE A 555 -9.71 -18.90 -35.97
C PHE A 555 -9.00 -17.55 -36.15
N HIS A 556 -8.00 -17.46 -37.04
CA HIS A 556 -7.32 -16.20 -37.34
C HIS A 556 -8.28 -15.14 -37.89
N ALA A 557 -9.11 -15.50 -38.88
CA ALA A 557 -10.06 -14.58 -39.49
C ALA A 557 -11.17 -14.14 -38.53
N ALA A 558 -11.67 -15.05 -37.69
CA ALA A 558 -12.68 -14.76 -36.68
C ALA A 558 -12.13 -13.83 -35.58
N LEU A 559 -10.94 -14.14 -35.03
CA LEU A 559 -10.30 -13.32 -34.00
C LEU A 559 -9.94 -11.92 -34.53
N SER A 560 -9.37 -11.81 -35.72
CA SER A 560 -9.07 -10.52 -36.35
C SER A 560 -10.32 -9.64 -36.51
N ARG A 561 -11.46 -10.24 -36.89
CA ARG A 561 -12.75 -9.52 -36.98
C ARG A 561 -13.25 -9.08 -35.61
N ALA A 562 -13.20 -9.94 -34.60
CA ALA A 562 -13.62 -9.61 -33.24
C ALA A 562 -12.76 -8.50 -32.62
N LEU A 563 -11.44 -8.52 -32.83
CA LEU A 563 -10.53 -7.47 -32.35
C LEU A 563 -10.80 -6.12 -33.01
N ALA A 564 -11.17 -6.10 -34.30
CA ALA A 564 -11.55 -4.89 -35.02
C ALA A 564 -12.96 -4.36 -34.68
N ASP A 565 -13.79 -5.09 -33.93
CA ASP A 565 -15.17 -4.73 -33.63
C ASP A 565 -15.30 -3.91 -32.33
N ASP A 566 -15.55 -2.60 -32.45
CA ASP A 566 -15.70 -1.68 -31.31
C ASP A 566 -16.94 -1.95 -30.43
N THR A 567 -17.81 -2.90 -30.80
CA THR A 567 -18.88 -3.38 -29.93
C THR A 567 -18.39 -4.30 -28.81
N CYS A 568 -17.17 -4.84 -28.88
CA CYS A 568 -16.55 -5.65 -27.81
C CYS A 568 -15.32 -4.98 -27.19
N ASP A 569 -15.05 -5.30 -25.92
CA ASP A 569 -13.92 -4.81 -25.12
C ASP A 569 -12.86 -5.90 -24.85
N ALA A 570 -13.22 -7.17 -25.04
CA ALA A 570 -12.39 -8.36 -24.79
C ALA A 570 -12.84 -9.54 -25.68
N VAL A 571 -11.95 -10.50 -25.95
CA VAL A 571 -12.27 -11.71 -26.73
C VAL A 571 -11.88 -12.98 -25.97
N VAL A 572 -12.81 -13.92 -25.85
CA VAL A 572 -12.56 -15.27 -25.32
C VAL A 572 -12.70 -16.29 -26.44
N VAL A 573 -11.62 -17.03 -26.69
CA VAL A 573 -11.52 -18.06 -27.72
C VAL A 573 -11.72 -19.43 -27.08
N THR A 574 -12.74 -20.19 -27.46
CA THR A 574 -12.98 -21.55 -26.99
C THR A 574 -12.40 -22.59 -27.96
N ALA A 575 -11.65 -23.56 -27.45
CA ALA A 575 -10.94 -24.55 -28.27
C ALA A 575 -11.08 -25.97 -27.71
N ILE A 576 -11.50 -26.91 -28.56
CA ILE A 576 -11.46 -28.36 -28.33
C ILE A 576 -10.61 -29.04 -29.43
N PRO A 577 -10.07 -30.26 -29.19
CA PRO A 577 -9.29 -30.98 -30.19
C PRO A 577 -10.09 -31.27 -31.47
N ALA A 578 -9.46 -31.09 -32.62
CA ALA A 578 -10.02 -31.53 -33.90
C ALA A 578 -10.08 -33.08 -33.96
N LEU A 579 -11.23 -33.64 -34.33
CA LEU A 579 -11.42 -35.09 -34.41
C LEU A 579 -10.65 -35.69 -35.60
N GLY A 580 -9.47 -36.25 -35.31
CA GLY A 580 -8.68 -37.04 -36.27
C GLY A 580 -7.38 -36.41 -36.77
N GLU A 581 -7.02 -35.20 -36.31
CA GLU A 581 -5.73 -34.57 -36.66
C GLU A 581 -4.61 -34.88 -35.65
N PRO A 582 -3.34 -34.97 -36.09
CA PRO A 582 -2.19 -35.12 -35.21
C PRO A 582 -1.89 -33.84 -34.40
N PRO A 583 -1.16 -33.94 -33.27
CA PRO A 583 -0.89 -32.83 -32.33
C PRO A 583 -0.07 -31.65 -32.91
N THR A 584 0.29 -31.68 -34.19
CA THR A 584 0.84 -30.54 -34.93
C THR A 584 -0.17 -29.41 -35.16
N GLY A 585 -1.48 -29.69 -35.10
CA GLY A 585 -2.54 -28.68 -35.23
C GLY A 585 -2.48 -27.59 -34.16
N ASP A 586 -2.16 -27.96 -32.92
CA ASP A 586 -2.03 -27.07 -31.76
C ASP A 586 -1.03 -25.92 -32.00
N ALA A 587 0.09 -26.21 -32.66
CA ALA A 587 1.11 -25.22 -32.98
C ALA A 587 0.66 -24.23 -34.07
N ALA A 588 -0.07 -24.72 -35.07
CA ALA A 588 -0.63 -23.89 -36.13
C ALA A 588 -1.73 -22.96 -35.57
N LEU A 589 -2.63 -23.49 -34.73
CA LEU A 589 -3.66 -22.71 -34.05
C LEU A 589 -3.05 -21.63 -33.12
N ALA A 590 -2.04 -21.99 -32.32
CA ALA A 590 -1.32 -21.03 -31.48
C ALA A 590 -0.66 -19.90 -32.30
N GLY A 591 -0.08 -20.24 -33.47
CA GLY A 591 0.50 -19.26 -34.39
C GLY A 591 -0.54 -18.33 -35.00
N ALA A 592 -1.67 -18.86 -35.45
CA ALA A 592 -2.80 -18.12 -35.99
C ALA A 592 -3.38 -17.11 -34.99
N LEU A 593 -3.63 -17.54 -33.75
CA LEU A 593 -4.17 -16.70 -32.68
C LEU A 593 -3.20 -15.56 -32.31
N ARG A 594 -1.90 -15.87 -32.14
CA ARG A 594 -0.87 -14.82 -31.90
C ARG A 594 -0.79 -13.82 -33.05
N SER A 595 -0.82 -14.28 -34.29
CA SER A 595 -0.75 -13.41 -35.47
C SER A 595 -1.93 -12.43 -35.55
N ALA A 596 -3.15 -12.88 -35.21
CA ALA A 596 -4.33 -12.02 -35.13
C ALA A 596 -4.23 -11.01 -33.98
N ALA A 597 -3.83 -11.46 -32.77
CA ALA A 597 -3.67 -10.59 -31.61
C ALA A 597 -2.58 -9.52 -31.81
N ALA A 598 -1.48 -9.87 -32.47
CA ALA A 598 -0.39 -8.93 -32.76
C ALA A 598 -0.77 -7.84 -33.78
N ALA A 599 -1.75 -8.09 -34.66
CA ALA A 599 -2.24 -7.10 -35.61
C ALA A 599 -3.08 -5.99 -34.93
N THR A 600 -3.79 -6.31 -33.85
CA THR A 600 -4.67 -5.39 -33.12
C THR A 600 -4.54 -5.58 -31.60
N PRO A 601 -3.46 -5.10 -30.96
CA PRO A 601 -3.13 -5.39 -29.56
C PRO A 601 -3.92 -4.54 -28.53
N SER A 602 -5.10 -4.03 -28.89
CA SER A 602 -5.88 -3.09 -28.07
C SER A 602 -6.85 -3.74 -27.08
N LYS A 603 -7.22 -5.01 -27.29
CA LYS A 603 -8.22 -5.75 -26.48
C LYS A 603 -7.60 -7.05 -25.95
N PRO A 604 -7.88 -7.44 -24.69
CA PRO A 604 -7.38 -8.70 -24.14
C PRO A 604 -7.98 -9.90 -24.86
N VAL A 605 -7.12 -10.86 -25.20
CA VAL A 605 -7.48 -12.17 -25.74
C VAL A 605 -7.18 -13.24 -24.70
N LEU A 606 -8.11 -14.17 -24.50
CA LEU A 606 -7.97 -15.33 -23.63
C LEU A 606 -8.37 -16.60 -24.38
N VAL A 607 -7.75 -17.73 -24.08
CA VAL A 607 -8.16 -19.05 -24.60
C VAL A 607 -8.77 -19.88 -23.48
N VAL A 608 -9.88 -20.56 -23.75
CA VAL A 608 -10.43 -21.64 -22.90
C VAL A 608 -10.26 -22.95 -23.65
N HIS A 609 -9.67 -23.95 -23.00
CA HIS A 609 -9.39 -25.25 -23.60
C HIS A 609 -9.81 -26.41 -22.69
N VAL A 610 -10.28 -27.49 -23.31
CA VAL A 610 -10.55 -28.77 -22.63
C VAL A 610 -9.56 -29.80 -23.16
N GLU A 611 -8.79 -30.42 -22.27
CA GLU A 611 -7.75 -31.44 -22.52
C GLU A 611 -6.61 -31.11 -23.52
N LEU A 612 -6.62 -29.95 -24.18
CA LEU A 612 -5.52 -29.48 -25.05
C LEU A 612 -4.30 -28.96 -24.26
N GLY A 613 -3.53 -29.86 -23.66
CA GLY A 613 -2.23 -29.53 -23.05
C GLY A 613 -1.15 -29.08 -24.05
N GLY A 614 -1.32 -29.37 -25.35
CA GLY A 614 -0.40 -28.95 -26.41
C GLY A 614 -0.58 -27.51 -26.89
N LEU A 615 -1.82 -27.07 -27.13
CA LEU A 615 -2.16 -25.70 -27.58
C LEU A 615 -1.67 -24.66 -26.57
N ALA A 616 -2.09 -24.84 -25.34
CA ALA A 616 -1.45 -24.44 -24.09
C ALA A 616 0.07 -24.21 -24.14
N GLU A 617 0.83 -25.26 -24.46
CA GLU A 617 2.30 -25.21 -24.53
C GLU A 617 2.77 -24.42 -25.76
N ALA A 618 2.13 -24.58 -26.91
CA ALA A 618 2.47 -23.87 -28.13
C ALA A 618 2.21 -22.36 -28.04
N LEU A 619 1.17 -21.93 -27.31
CA LEU A 619 0.89 -20.53 -26.97
C LEU A 619 2.01 -19.95 -26.07
N SER A 620 2.62 -20.78 -25.22
CA SER A 620 3.69 -20.39 -24.30
C SER A 620 5.13 -20.52 -24.87
N ALA A 621 5.37 -21.45 -25.78
CA ALA A 621 6.71 -21.87 -26.18
C ALA A 621 7.41 -20.94 -27.18
N ALA A 622 6.67 -20.04 -27.82
CA ALA A 622 7.21 -19.08 -28.79
C ALA A 622 8.22 -18.08 -28.19
N ALA A 623 8.28 -17.93 -26.86
CA ALA A 623 9.26 -17.11 -26.14
C ALA A 623 10.61 -17.84 -25.86
N GLY A 624 10.90 -18.91 -26.61
CA GLY A 624 12.02 -19.83 -26.36
C GLY A 624 13.15 -19.76 -27.39
N THR A 625 13.65 -18.58 -27.76
CA THR A 625 14.86 -18.44 -28.61
C THR A 625 16.16 -18.63 -27.84
N ALA A 626 16.29 -19.78 -27.17
CA ALA A 626 17.61 -20.37 -26.98
C ALA A 626 18.09 -20.89 -28.34
N PRO A 627 19.36 -20.68 -28.75
CA PRO A 627 19.85 -21.24 -29.99
C PRO A 627 19.81 -22.77 -29.92
N GLN A 628 18.99 -23.40 -30.77
CA GLN A 628 19.05 -24.84 -30.95
C GLN A 628 20.47 -25.20 -31.45
N PRO A 629 21.18 -26.15 -30.81
CA PRO A 629 22.41 -26.66 -31.39
C PRO A 629 22.04 -27.35 -32.70
N ALA A 630 22.54 -26.81 -33.82
CA ALA A 630 22.30 -27.39 -35.13
C ALA A 630 22.80 -28.85 -35.14
N PRO A 631 22.05 -29.79 -35.73
CA PRO A 631 22.48 -31.18 -35.81
C PRO A 631 23.82 -31.23 -36.56
N ALA A 632 24.84 -31.82 -35.93
CA ALA A 632 26.19 -31.88 -36.47
C ALA A 632 26.21 -32.74 -37.75
N THR A 633 26.10 -32.08 -38.91
CA THR A 633 26.43 -32.66 -40.20
C THR A 633 27.93 -32.87 -40.27
N ALA A 634 28.35 -34.09 -39.93
CA ALA A 634 29.70 -34.55 -40.18
C ALA A 634 29.93 -34.61 -41.68
N ASP A 635 30.77 -33.71 -42.21
CA ASP A 635 31.31 -33.89 -43.56
C ASP A 635 32.84 -33.81 -43.58
N ARG A 636 33.44 -34.63 -44.44
CA ARG A 636 34.85 -35.02 -44.35
C ARG A 636 35.70 -34.15 -45.27
N LEU A 637 36.73 -33.52 -44.69
CA LEU A 637 37.80 -32.89 -45.45
C LEU A 637 38.56 -33.89 -46.35
N ARG A 638 38.30 -33.81 -47.66
CA ARG A 638 39.25 -34.05 -48.77
C ARG A 638 38.74 -33.26 -49.98
N ALA A 639 39.52 -32.63 -50.85
CA ALA A 639 40.90 -32.15 -50.93
C ALA A 639 41.07 -31.70 -52.40
N GLN A 640 42.02 -30.80 -52.67
CA GLN A 640 42.50 -30.37 -54.01
C GLN A 640 41.79 -29.19 -54.68
N ASP A 641 42.54 -28.61 -55.63
CA ASP A 641 42.67 -27.17 -55.93
C ASP A 641 42.45 -26.91 -57.46
N PRO A 642 42.87 -25.81 -58.10
CA PRO A 642 41.98 -24.75 -58.59
C PRO A 642 41.79 -24.70 -60.12
N GLY A 643 40.83 -23.90 -60.60
CA GLY A 643 40.63 -23.59 -62.03
C GLY A 643 39.84 -22.29 -62.28
N SER A 644 40.31 -21.46 -63.22
CA SER A 644 39.79 -20.10 -63.51
C SER A 644 38.81 -20.06 -64.74
N PRO A 645 38.37 -18.92 -65.32
CA PRO A 645 36.93 -18.63 -65.48
C PRO A 645 36.48 -18.42 -66.96
N PRO A 646 35.57 -17.46 -67.27
CA PRO A 646 34.16 -17.61 -67.69
C PRO A 646 33.97 -17.63 -69.23
N PRO A 647 32.73 -17.57 -69.83
CA PRO A 647 32.13 -16.25 -70.16
C PRO A 647 30.59 -16.16 -70.46
N ALA A 648 30.14 -14.89 -70.66
CA ALA A 648 29.15 -14.38 -71.64
C ALA A 648 27.61 -14.60 -71.54
N GLY A 649 26.88 -13.50 -71.73
CA GLY A 649 25.44 -13.43 -72.07
C GLY A 649 24.84 -12.03 -71.79
N ARG A 650 24.36 -11.28 -72.81
CA ARG A 650 24.02 -9.83 -72.68
C ARG A 650 22.78 -9.42 -73.48
N ARG A 651 21.90 -8.57 -72.87
CA ARG A 651 20.81 -7.71 -73.48
C ARG A 651 19.56 -8.42 -74.07
N PRO A 652 18.45 -7.69 -74.38
CA PRO A 652 18.00 -6.30 -74.03
C PRO A 652 16.62 -6.31 -73.26
N ALA A 653 16.06 -5.25 -72.62
CA ALA A 653 15.57 -3.91 -73.08
C ALA A 653 14.42 -3.95 -74.13
N ALA A 654 13.37 -3.10 -74.18
CA ALA A 654 12.92 -1.92 -73.39
C ALA A 654 11.46 -1.47 -73.74
N SER A 655 11.07 -0.22 -73.37
CA SER A 655 9.90 0.64 -73.78
C SER A 655 8.62 0.62 -72.92
N GLY A 656 7.91 1.74 -72.70
CA GLY A 656 8.12 3.14 -73.15
C GLY A 656 7.27 4.22 -72.41
N SER A 657 7.56 5.51 -72.67
CA SER A 657 6.95 6.75 -72.10
C SER A 657 5.93 7.40 -73.11
N PRO A 658 5.48 8.71 -73.11
CA PRO A 658 5.88 9.94 -72.37
C PRO A 658 4.75 10.99 -72.00
N SER A 659 5.16 12.20 -71.49
CA SER A 659 4.54 13.58 -71.53
C SER A 659 4.46 14.26 -70.12
N ALA A 660 5.20 15.33 -69.71
CA ALA A 660 5.34 16.76 -70.15
C ALA A 660 4.20 17.71 -69.66
N ALA A 661 4.38 18.96 -69.16
CA ALA A 661 5.55 19.82 -68.81
C ALA A 661 5.16 21.08 -67.94
N ASP A 662 6.15 21.94 -67.55
CA ASP A 662 6.11 23.32 -66.95
C ASP A 662 5.41 23.56 -65.56
N GLY A 663 5.70 24.58 -64.71
CA GLY A 663 6.75 25.63 -64.64
C GLY A 663 6.46 26.74 -63.57
N THR A 664 7.49 27.48 -63.08
CA THR A 664 7.43 28.74 -62.24
C THR A 664 6.90 28.67 -60.79
N ALA A 665 6.97 29.70 -59.90
CA ALA A 665 8.04 30.62 -59.43
C ALA A 665 7.53 31.38 -58.15
N ALA A 666 8.40 31.96 -57.31
CA ALA A 666 8.03 32.65 -56.05
C ALA A 666 7.90 34.20 -56.18
N PRO A 667 7.23 34.88 -55.22
CA PRO A 667 7.73 36.16 -54.69
C PRO A 667 7.50 36.36 -53.16
N ALA A 668 7.89 37.52 -52.60
CA ALA A 668 8.03 37.79 -51.16
C ALA A 668 7.54 39.18 -50.68
N ALA A 669 7.49 39.38 -49.34
CA ALA A 669 7.46 40.65 -48.58
C ALA A 669 6.12 41.48 -48.63
N PRO A 670 5.86 42.47 -47.73
CA PRO A 670 6.77 43.24 -46.84
C PRO A 670 6.31 43.44 -45.35
N ALA A 671 6.95 44.38 -44.64
CA ALA A 671 6.92 44.56 -43.18
C ALA A 671 6.51 45.98 -42.71
N THR A 672 6.18 46.12 -41.41
CA THR A 672 6.13 47.41 -40.66
C THR A 672 6.32 47.20 -39.14
N ALA A 673 6.75 48.25 -38.42
CA ALA A 673 7.11 48.28 -36.98
C ALA A 673 6.86 49.72 -36.41
N PRO A 674 7.22 50.13 -35.16
CA PRO A 674 7.29 49.44 -33.85
C PRO A 674 6.66 50.26 -32.66
N ALA A 675 6.94 49.83 -31.40
CA ALA A 675 7.01 50.58 -30.12
C ALA A 675 5.72 50.70 -29.23
N PRO A 676 5.83 50.96 -27.90
CA PRO A 676 7.04 51.15 -27.05
C PRO A 676 7.18 50.18 -25.84
N VAL A 677 8.27 50.32 -25.07
CA VAL A 677 8.64 49.50 -23.89
C VAL A 677 8.79 50.39 -22.63
N ALA A 678 8.39 49.86 -21.46
CA ALA A 678 8.73 50.38 -20.11
C ALA A 678 8.68 49.20 -19.09
N PRO A 679 9.28 49.31 -17.89
CA PRO A 679 10.55 48.67 -17.58
C PRO A 679 10.45 47.32 -16.83
N GLN A 680 11.53 46.54 -16.85
CA GLN A 680 11.67 45.26 -16.16
C GLN A 680 12.48 45.40 -14.85
N ASP A 681 11.94 44.87 -13.75
CA ASP A 681 12.75 44.44 -12.60
C ASP A 681 13.35 43.04 -12.88
N PRO A 682 14.57 42.74 -12.40
CA PRO A 682 15.26 41.49 -12.72
C PRO A 682 14.73 40.31 -11.90
N ALA A 683 13.82 39.53 -12.49
CA ALA A 683 13.42 38.23 -11.97
C ALA A 683 14.58 37.21 -12.04
N LEU A 684 14.78 36.42 -10.98
CA LEU A 684 15.76 35.34 -10.94
C LEU A 684 15.45 34.27 -12.01
N PRO A 685 16.47 33.60 -12.59
CA PRO A 685 16.25 32.48 -13.50
C PRO A 685 15.58 31.30 -12.77
N PRO A 686 14.62 30.60 -13.40
CA PRO A 686 13.96 29.46 -12.80
C PRO A 686 14.93 28.29 -12.60
N ALA A 687 14.85 27.64 -11.44
CA ALA A 687 15.61 26.44 -11.13
C ALA A 687 15.22 25.26 -12.07
N PRO A 688 16.16 24.33 -12.37
CA PRO A 688 15.88 23.19 -13.23
C PRO A 688 14.74 22.31 -12.67
N GLY A 689 13.85 21.91 -13.57
CA GLY A 689 12.50 21.46 -13.20
C GLY A 689 12.42 20.15 -12.42
N SER A 690 11.40 20.10 -11.54
CA SER A 690 10.84 18.84 -11.05
C SER A 690 10.41 17.95 -12.22
N PRO A 691 10.58 16.62 -12.15
CA PRO A 691 9.96 15.73 -13.11
C PRO A 691 8.43 15.85 -12.98
N GLY A 692 7.76 16.19 -14.08
CA GLY A 692 6.31 16.07 -14.18
C GLY A 692 5.86 14.60 -14.09
N PRO A 693 4.55 14.32 -14.00
CA PRO A 693 4.05 12.95 -14.05
C PRO A 693 4.57 12.29 -15.33
N ALA A 694 5.29 11.18 -15.18
CA ALA A 694 5.89 10.49 -16.31
C ALA A 694 4.78 10.10 -17.31
N ALA A 695 4.96 10.50 -18.57
CA ALA A 695 4.16 9.96 -19.66
C ALA A 695 4.28 8.42 -19.64
N PRO A 696 3.20 7.68 -19.95
CA PRO A 696 3.27 6.21 -19.99
C PRO A 696 4.42 5.79 -20.91
N PRO A 697 5.25 4.82 -20.49
CA PRO A 697 6.45 4.45 -21.24
C PRO A 697 6.07 4.01 -22.66
N ALA A 698 6.71 4.62 -23.65
CA ALA A 698 6.51 4.25 -25.04
C ALA A 698 6.99 2.79 -25.25
N SER A 699 6.08 1.95 -25.72
CA SER A 699 6.28 0.51 -25.90
C SER A 699 7.28 0.19 -27.03
N LEU A 700 8.36 -0.52 -26.70
CA LEU A 700 9.35 -1.11 -27.61
C LEU A 700 9.98 -2.36 -26.91
N PRO A 701 10.53 -3.35 -27.64
CA PRO A 701 9.83 -4.25 -28.56
C PRO A 701 10.10 -5.76 -28.24
N ASP A 702 9.52 -6.67 -29.03
CA ASP A 702 9.90 -8.09 -29.16
C ASP A 702 9.67 -9.09 -28.00
N ASP A 703 8.69 -8.83 -27.12
CA ASP A 703 8.06 -9.91 -26.32
C ASP A 703 6.59 -10.05 -26.76
N ALA A 704 6.34 -10.92 -27.74
CA ALA A 704 5.05 -11.05 -28.41
C ALA A 704 3.92 -11.42 -27.42
N HIS A 705 2.85 -10.61 -27.36
CA HIS A 705 1.72 -10.74 -26.42
C HIS A 705 1.25 -12.19 -26.23
N LEU A 706 1.71 -12.82 -25.15
CA LEU A 706 1.42 -14.22 -24.86
C LEU A 706 -0.05 -14.34 -24.42
N ILE A 707 -0.85 -15.06 -25.21
CA ILE A 707 -2.27 -15.28 -24.93
C ILE A 707 -2.40 -16.32 -23.80
N PRO A 708 -2.99 -15.98 -22.64
CA PRO A 708 -3.17 -16.93 -21.55
C PRO A 708 -4.27 -17.94 -21.89
N ALA A 709 -4.02 -19.23 -21.60
CA ALA A 709 -4.94 -20.32 -21.88
C ALA A 709 -5.40 -21.02 -20.59
N TYR A 710 -6.70 -21.21 -20.43
CA TYR A 710 -7.35 -21.67 -19.20
C TYR A 710 -8.09 -23.00 -19.42
N PRO A 711 -8.13 -23.90 -18.43
CA PRO A 711 -8.71 -25.24 -18.57
C PRO A 711 -10.24 -25.27 -18.41
N ALA A 712 -10.85 -24.12 -18.12
CA ALA A 712 -12.24 -23.98 -17.72
C ALA A 712 -12.71 -22.54 -17.96
N SER A 713 -13.95 -22.39 -18.44
CA SER A 713 -14.55 -21.09 -18.78
C SER A 713 -14.61 -20.16 -17.57
N GLU A 714 -15.02 -20.68 -16.41
CA GLU A 714 -15.20 -19.92 -15.17
C GLU A 714 -13.89 -19.28 -14.71
N ARG A 715 -12.74 -19.93 -14.94
CA ARG A 715 -11.42 -19.42 -14.56
C ARG A 715 -10.98 -18.27 -15.47
N ALA A 716 -11.12 -18.43 -16.79
CA ALA A 716 -10.83 -17.37 -17.75
C ALA A 716 -11.72 -16.15 -17.52
N VAL A 717 -13.03 -16.38 -17.37
CA VAL A 717 -14.02 -15.34 -17.19
C VAL A 717 -13.84 -14.60 -15.86
N ARG A 718 -13.55 -15.30 -14.74
CA ARG A 718 -13.26 -14.63 -13.46
C ARG A 718 -11.99 -13.80 -13.51
N ALA A 719 -10.93 -14.29 -14.15
CA ALA A 719 -9.71 -13.51 -14.39
C ALA A 719 -10.01 -12.24 -15.23
N LEU A 720 -10.82 -12.37 -16.27
CA LEU A 720 -11.28 -11.25 -17.09
C LEU A 720 -12.14 -10.26 -16.29
N ALA A 721 -13.08 -10.73 -15.48
CA ALA A 721 -13.94 -9.89 -14.63
C ALA A 721 -13.11 -9.08 -13.60
N HIS A 722 -12.08 -9.69 -13.01
CA HIS A 722 -11.10 -8.97 -12.20
C HIS A 722 -10.35 -7.89 -12.98
N SER A 723 -9.93 -8.17 -14.22
CA SER A 723 -9.28 -7.19 -15.10
C SER A 723 -10.22 -6.04 -15.48
N VAL A 724 -11.48 -6.32 -15.82
CA VAL A 724 -12.52 -5.31 -16.10
C VAL A 724 -12.79 -4.42 -14.89
N ALA A 725 -12.98 -5.02 -13.71
CA ALA A 725 -13.24 -4.27 -12.48
C ALA A 725 -12.06 -3.34 -12.10
N TYR A 726 -10.82 -3.83 -12.26
CA TYR A 726 -9.62 -3.04 -12.05
C TYR A 726 -9.43 -1.94 -13.11
N ALA A 727 -9.69 -2.24 -14.38
CA ALA A 727 -9.65 -1.25 -15.46
C ALA A 727 -10.66 -0.11 -15.23
N GLN A 728 -11.86 -0.45 -14.73
CA GLN A 728 -12.84 0.55 -14.32
C GLN A 728 -12.35 1.37 -13.12
N TRP A 729 -11.87 0.72 -12.06
CA TRP A 729 -11.32 1.41 -10.90
C TRP A 729 -10.18 2.38 -11.27
N ARG A 730 -9.28 2.02 -12.20
CA ARG A 730 -8.22 2.93 -12.67
C ARG A 730 -8.77 4.18 -13.36
N ARG A 731 -9.85 4.05 -14.14
CA ARG A 731 -10.52 5.20 -14.79
C ARG A 731 -11.15 6.11 -13.73
N ASP A 732 -11.86 5.53 -12.77
CA ASP A 732 -12.51 6.27 -11.69
C ASP A 732 -11.48 6.95 -10.75
N ALA A 733 -10.33 6.31 -10.51
CA ALA A 733 -9.25 6.83 -9.69
C ALA A 733 -8.42 7.95 -10.37
N ALA A 734 -8.49 8.08 -11.70
CA ALA A 734 -7.80 9.13 -12.45
C ALA A 734 -8.49 10.50 -12.36
N ASP A 735 -9.79 10.52 -12.05
CA ASP A 735 -10.60 11.73 -11.84
C ASP A 735 -11.28 11.64 -10.46
N PRO A 736 -10.52 11.87 -9.36
CA PRO A 736 -11.03 11.72 -8.01
C PRO A 736 -12.15 12.72 -7.71
N GLY A 737 -13.16 12.27 -6.97
CA GLY A 737 -14.18 13.15 -6.40
C GLY A 737 -13.58 14.17 -5.43
N LYS A 738 -14.37 15.17 -5.06
CA LYS A 738 -14.00 16.20 -4.08
C LYS A 738 -14.65 15.92 -2.73
N VAL A 739 -13.93 16.23 -1.66
CA VAL A 739 -14.54 16.37 -0.32
C VAL A 739 -15.14 17.77 -0.27
N PRO A 740 -16.46 17.96 -0.12
CA PRO A 740 -17.04 19.29 -0.10
C PRO A 740 -16.68 20.05 1.19
N ALA A 741 -16.47 21.36 1.05
CA ALA A 741 -16.41 22.27 2.18
C ALA A 741 -17.81 22.82 2.48
N TYR A 742 -18.14 22.93 3.76
CA TYR A 742 -19.43 23.41 4.27
C TYR A 742 -19.17 24.65 5.12
N GLU A 743 -19.76 25.79 4.74
CA GLU A 743 -19.56 27.07 5.47
C GLU A 743 -20.32 27.12 6.81
N ASP A 744 -21.28 26.23 7.01
CA ASP A 744 -22.12 26.10 8.21
C ASP A 744 -21.55 25.14 9.28
N VAL A 745 -20.32 24.65 9.11
CA VAL A 745 -19.62 23.79 10.08
C VAL A 745 -18.85 24.62 11.10
N ASP A 746 -19.12 24.39 12.40
CA ASP A 746 -18.38 25.00 13.52
C ASP A 746 -17.45 23.97 14.19
N GLU A 747 -16.33 23.71 13.52
CA GLU A 747 -15.25 22.83 13.99
C GLU A 747 -14.73 23.24 15.38
N ARG A 748 -14.72 24.54 15.71
CA ARG A 748 -14.19 25.05 16.99
C ARG A 748 -15.11 24.73 18.15
N SER A 749 -16.43 24.92 17.96
CA SER A 749 -17.43 24.53 18.96
C SER A 749 -17.45 23.02 19.16
N ALA A 750 -17.33 22.24 18.07
CA ALA A 750 -17.23 20.79 18.15
C ALA A 750 -15.97 20.30 18.90
N ALA A 751 -14.79 20.86 18.60
CA ALA A 751 -13.56 20.55 19.33
C ALA A 751 -13.68 20.86 20.83
N ALA A 752 -14.24 22.04 21.18
CA ALA A 752 -14.45 22.42 22.59
C ALA A 752 -15.42 21.47 23.33
N LEU A 753 -16.45 20.96 22.64
CA LEU A 753 -17.36 19.95 23.19
C LEU A 753 -16.66 18.59 23.40
N VAL A 754 -15.77 18.19 22.50
CA VAL A 754 -14.98 16.95 22.59
C VAL A 754 -13.99 17.01 23.75
N ASP A 755 -13.20 18.09 23.84
CA ASP A 755 -12.20 18.32 24.91
C ASP A 755 -12.84 18.35 26.31
N ALA A 756 -14.01 19.00 26.43
CA ALA A 756 -14.76 19.08 27.68
C ALA A 756 -15.27 17.73 28.20
N GLN A 757 -15.37 16.71 27.32
CA GLN A 757 -15.84 15.37 27.68
C GLN A 757 -14.69 14.36 27.86
N LEU A 758 -13.54 14.56 27.18
CA LEU A 758 -12.38 13.67 27.23
C LEU A 758 -11.38 13.95 28.36
N THR A 759 -11.68 14.89 29.25
CA THR A 759 -10.77 15.40 30.31
C THR A 759 -10.33 14.37 31.36
N ARG A 760 -10.74 13.09 31.24
CA ARG A 760 -10.33 11.96 32.09
C ARG A 760 -9.57 10.84 31.37
N GLY A 761 -9.40 10.92 30.05
CA GLY A 761 -8.65 9.91 29.27
C GLY A 761 -9.34 8.55 29.09
N GLU A 762 -10.61 8.41 29.48
CA GLU A 762 -11.40 7.18 29.29
C GLU A 762 -12.33 7.29 28.07
N SER A 763 -12.75 6.16 27.48
CA SER A 763 -13.74 6.18 26.40
C SER A 763 -15.16 6.37 26.95
N LEU A 764 -15.92 7.30 26.38
CA LEU A 764 -17.25 7.71 26.84
C LEU A 764 -18.26 7.65 25.69
N THR A 765 -19.47 7.18 25.97
CA THR A 765 -20.62 7.38 25.06
C THR A 765 -21.34 8.66 25.49
N LEU A 766 -21.53 9.60 24.56
CA LEU A 766 -22.16 10.88 24.85
C LEU A 766 -23.64 10.72 25.24
N GLY A 767 -24.12 11.62 26.09
CA GLY A 767 -25.54 11.75 26.39
C GLY A 767 -26.33 12.28 25.18
N PRO A 768 -27.69 12.23 25.24
CA PRO A 768 -28.52 12.65 24.11
C PRO A 768 -28.37 14.14 23.75
N GLU A 769 -28.15 15.01 24.74
CA GLU A 769 -28.07 16.45 24.50
C GLU A 769 -26.70 16.84 23.92
N GLU A 770 -25.62 16.27 24.45
CA GLU A 770 -24.25 16.42 23.96
C GLU A 770 -24.10 15.84 22.54
N THR A 771 -24.73 14.68 22.28
CA THR A 771 -24.81 14.08 20.94
C THR A 771 -25.52 15.01 19.95
N CYS A 772 -26.63 15.64 20.35
CA CYS A 772 -27.34 16.59 19.49
C CYS A 772 -26.54 17.88 19.26
N ALA A 773 -25.80 18.37 20.26
CA ALA A 773 -24.96 19.56 20.14
C ALA A 773 -23.77 19.33 19.19
N LEU A 774 -23.04 18.22 19.37
CA LEU A 774 -21.88 17.88 18.52
C LEU A 774 -22.29 17.61 17.07
N LEU A 775 -23.36 16.86 16.83
CA LEU A 775 -23.89 16.63 15.48
C LEU A 775 -24.45 17.93 14.87
N GLY A 776 -25.08 18.78 15.67
CA GLY A 776 -25.60 20.09 15.27
C GLY A 776 -24.51 21.04 14.76
N ALA A 777 -23.29 20.99 15.32
CA ALA A 777 -22.14 21.77 14.85
C ALA A 777 -21.68 21.42 13.42
N TYR A 778 -22.10 20.26 12.90
CA TYR A 778 -21.87 19.84 11.50
C TYR A 778 -23.16 19.90 10.64
N GLY A 779 -24.21 20.57 11.12
CA GLY A 779 -25.52 20.67 10.45
C GLY A 779 -26.36 19.38 10.50
N ILE A 780 -25.96 18.38 11.31
CA ILE A 780 -26.67 17.10 11.42
C ILE A 780 -27.76 17.22 12.50
N HIS A 781 -28.97 17.55 12.08
CA HIS A 781 -30.10 17.77 13.00
C HIS A 781 -30.83 16.47 13.39
N VAL A 782 -30.61 16.02 14.62
CA VAL A 782 -31.32 14.88 15.22
C VAL A 782 -32.68 15.34 15.79
N HIS A 783 -33.76 14.63 15.46
CA HIS A 783 -35.09 14.90 16.01
C HIS A 783 -35.09 14.66 17.53
N ARG A 784 -35.27 15.73 18.32
CA ARG A 784 -35.35 15.62 19.79
C ARG A 784 -36.46 14.66 20.22
N ALA A 785 -36.12 13.74 21.11
CA ALA A 785 -37.08 12.88 21.81
C ALA A 785 -37.17 13.36 23.26
N LEU A 786 -38.35 13.77 23.70
CA LEU A 786 -38.57 14.32 25.03
C LEU A 786 -39.04 13.21 25.99
N PRO A 787 -38.45 13.06 27.19
CA PRO A 787 -38.90 12.12 28.20
C PRO A 787 -40.36 12.32 28.58
N ALA A 788 -41.11 11.22 28.67
CA ALA A 788 -42.52 11.19 29.01
C ALA A 788 -42.75 10.20 30.17
N PRO A 789 -42.34 10.54 31.41
CA PRO A 789 -42.55 9.68 32.59
C PRO A 789 -44.01 9.57 33.02
N THR A 790 -44.87 10.50 32.58
CA THR A 790 -46.32 10.49 32.81
C THR A 790 -47.07 10.81 31.52
N ALA A 791 -48.37 10.47 31.47
CA ALA A 791 -49.22 10.82 30.33
C ALA A 791 -49.34 12.34 30.12
N ASP A 792 -49.33 13.14 31.20
CA ASP A 792 -49.35 14.61 31.09
C ASP A 792 -48.03 15.15 30.55
N ALA A 793 -46.88 14.59 30.97
CA ALA A 793 -45.59 14.92 30.40
C ALA A 793 -45.51 14.53 28.90
N ALA A 794 -46.13 13.42 28.50
CA ALA A 794 -46.26 13.04 27.09
C ALA A 794 -47.03 14.09 26.29
N VAL A 795 -48.16 14.59 26.83
CA VAL A 795 -48.99 15.62 26.20
C VAL A 795 -48.23 16.94 26.06
N GLU A 796 -47.52 17.37 27.10
CA GLU A 796 -46.76 18.64 27.06
C GLU A 796 -45.55 18.55 26.13
N ALA A 797 -44.87 17.39 26.09
CA ALA A 797 -43.88 17.08 25.08
C ALA A 797 -44.46 17.14 23.66
N ALA A 798 -45.67 16.60 23.43
CA ALA A 798 -46.33 16.64 22.13
C ALA A 798 -46.79 18.05 21.70
N ARG A 799 -47.13 18.92 22.66
CA ARG A 799 -47.38 20.36 22.41
C ARG A 799 -46.09 21.08 22.03
N THR A 800 -45.00 20.78 22.73
CA THR A 800 -43.67 21.36 22.47
C THR A 800 -43.08 20.95 21.12
N LEU A 801 -43.24 19.69 20.72
CA LEU A 801 -42.68 19.12 19.48
C LEU A 801 -43.52 19.39 18.22
N GLY A 802 -44.81 19.73 18.39
CA GLY A 802 -45.78 19.79 17.32
C GLY A 802 -46.29 18.41 16.88
N ARG A 803 -47.55 18.35 16.44
CA ARG A 803 -48.24 17.12 16.03
C ARG A 803 -48.17 16.92 14.51
N PRO A 804 -48.25 15.67 13.99
CA PRO A 804 -48.39 14.41 14.72
C PRO A 804 -47.07 13.94 15.37
N VAL A 805 -47.19 13.13 16.41
CA VAL A 805 -46.06 12.58 17.19
C VAL A 805 -46.04 11.06 17.21
N ALA A 806 -44.90 10.50 17.57
CA ALA A 806 -44.71 9.11 17.94
C ALA A 806 -44.44 9.00 19.46
N LEU A 807 -45.01 7.98 20.08
CA LEU A 807 -44.69 7.56 21.45
C LEU A 807 -43.90 6.26 21.39
N LYS A 808 -42.66 6.25 21.92
CA LYS A 808 -41.75 5.11 21.83
C LYS A 808 -41.13 4.72 23.17
N VAL A 809 -41.01 3.41 23.40
CA VAL A 809 -40.29 2.80 24.53
C VAL A 809 -38.78 2.91 24.29
N THR A 810 -38.00 3.30 25.31
CA THR A 810 -36.53 3.41 25.21
C THR A 810 -35.77 2.59 26.25
N ALA A 811 -36.44 1.66 26.93
CA ALA A 811 -35.81 0.67 27.78
C ALA A 811 -34.79 -0.20 27.03
N PRO A 812 -33.53 -0.35 27.48
CA PRO A 812 -32.50 -1.11 26.75
C PRO A 812 -32.91 -2.55 26.39
N HIS A 813 -33.65 -3.23 27.27
CA HIS A 813 -34.12 -4.60 27.07
C HIS A 813 -35.28 -4.72 26.05
N LEU A 814 -35.85 -3.60 25.58
CA LEU A 814 -36.94 -3.55 24.59
C LEU A 814 -36.54 -2.85 23.28
N ARG A 815 -35.39 -2.18 23.20
CA ARG A 815 -34.96 -1.33 22.06
C ARG A 815 -34.87 -2.03 20.69
N HIS A 816 -34.88 -3.36 20.64
CA HIS A 816 -34.83 -4.14 19.39
C HIS A 816 -35.96 -5.18 19.27
N ARG A 817 -37.03 -5.02 20.07
CA ARG A 817 -38.21 -5.92 20.09
C ARG A 817 -39.42 -5.26 19.42
N ALA A 818 -39.30 -5.01 18.11
CA ALA A 818 -40.38 -4.43 17.31
C ALA A 818 -41.66 -5.30 17.29
N ASP A 819 -41.50 -6.61 17.47
CA ASP A 819 -42.58 -7.60 17.62
C ASP A 819 -43.50 -7.34 18.82
N LEU A 820 -42.99 -6.69 19.87
CA LEU A 820 -43.76 -6.32 21.07
C LEU A 820 -44.55 -5.01 20.88
N GLY A 821 -44.42 -4.35 19.73
CA GLY A 821 -45.13 -3.11 19.44
C GLY A 821 -44.78 -1.97 20.41
N GLY A 822 -43.50 -1.81 20.78
CA GLY A 822 -43.03 -0.74 21.68
C GLY A 822 -43.08 0.69 21.12
N VAL A 823 -43.72 0.90 19.97
CA VAL A 823 -43.85 2.19 19.28
C VAL A 823 -45.31 2.38 18.84
N ARG A 824 -45.84 3.59 19.02
CA ARG A 824 -47.13 4.06 18.50
C ARG A 824 -46.86 5.30 17.63
N LEU A 825 -47.29 5.26 16.37
CA LEU A 825 -47.02 6.26 15.35
C LEU A 825 -48.30 7.06 15.01
N ASP A 826 -48.11 8.18 14.31
CA ASP A 826 -49.19 9.01 13.72
C ASP A 826 -50.23 9.53 14.73
N ILE A 827 -49.78 9.83 15.96
CA ILE A 827 -50.64 10.32 17.04
C ILE A 827 -50.97 11.79 16.77
N ALA A 828 -52.21 12.04 16.34
CA ALA A 828 -52.66 13.35 15.86
C ALA A 828 -53.23 14.27 16.95
N ASP A 829 -53.68 13.70 18.07
CA ASP A 829 -54.34 14.43 19.16
C ASP A 829 -53.98 13.93 20.58
N GLU A 830 -54.45 14.66 21.59
CA GLU A 830 -54.17 14.38 23.01
C GLU A 830 -54.87 13.11 23.52
N GLU A 831 -56.06 12.79 23.00
CA GLU A 831 -56.84 11.64 23.43
C GLU A 831 -56.20 10.34 22.92
N GLN A 832 -55.78 10.33 21.64
CA GLN A 832 -54.98 9.26 21.06
C GLN A 832 -53.68 9.05 21.82
N LEU A 833 -52.99 10.13 22.22
CA LEU A 833 -51.73 10.03 22.97
C LEU A 833 -51.93 9.40 24.35
N ARG A 834 -52.95 9.85 25.10
CA ARG A 834 -53.29 9.30 26.42
C ARG A 834 -53.71 7.83 26.33
N ARG A 835 -54.49 7.45 25.31
CA ARG A 835 -54.85 6.05 25.02
C ARG A 835 -53.62 5.20 24.70
N ALA A 836 -52.78 5.64 23.75
CA ALA A 836 -51.54 4.96 23.37
C ALA A 836 -50.58 4.77 24.57
N TYR A 837 -50.50 5.77 25.46
CA TYR A 837 -49.70 5.71 26.68
C TYR A 837 -50.22 4.65 27.65
N ALA A 838 -51.52 4.64 27.94
CA ALA A 838 -52.15 3.65 28.82
C ALA A 838 -52.13 2.23 28.25
N GLU A 839 -52.14 2.07 26.92
CA GLU A 839 -51.97 0.78 26.27
C GLU A 839 -50.54 0.23 26.41
N LEU A 840 -49.52 1.05 26.10
CA LEU A 840 -48.13 0.63 26.20
C LEU A 840 -47.74 0.24 27.64
N THR A 841 -48.15 1.02 28.65
CA THR A 841 -47.83 0.71 30.05
C THR A 841 -48.57 -0.54 30.54
N ARG A 842 -49.83 -0.74 30.12
CA ARG A 842 -50.59 -1.96 30.42
C ARG A 842 -50.02 -3.21 29.73
N GLN A 843 -49.41 -3.07 28.56
CA GLN A 843 -48.91 -4.20 27.77
C GLN A 843 -47.46 -4.58 28.09
N LEU A 844 -46.60 -3.60 28.39
CA LEU A 844 -45.14 -3.81 28.39
C LEU A 844 -44.44 -3.53 29.73
N GLY A 845 -45.11 -2.90 30.71
CA GLY A 845 -44.55 -2.63 32.03
C GLY A 845 -44.76 -1.19 32.52
N THR A 846 -44.20 -0.86 33.68
CA THR A 846 -44.36 0.47 34.28
C THR A 846 -43.65 1.56 33.47
N PRO A 847 -44.08 2.84 33.55
CA PRO A 847 -43.43 3.94 32.85
C PRO A 847 -41.91 4.06 33.09
N GLU A 848 -41.47 3.75 34.32
CA GLU A 848 -40.06 3.81 34.74
C GLU A 848 -39.22 2.70 34.08
N GLU A 849 -39.76 1.50 33.97
CA GLU A 849 -39.15 0.38 33.25
C GLU A 849 -39.07 0.66 31.75
N LEU A 850 -40.16 1.21 31.17
CA LEU A 850 -40.29 1.47 29.73
C LEU A 850 -39.48 2.66 29.23
N ARG A 851 -39.24 3.68 30.08
CA ARG A 851 -38.56 4.93 29.71
C ARG A 851 -39.17 5.55 28.45
N LEU A 852 -40.49 5.80 28.51
CA LEU A 852 -41.25 6.35 27.38
C LEU A 852 -40.74 7.74 26.99
N VAL A 853 -40.70 8.00 25.68
CA VAL A 853 -40.38 9.31 25.11
C VAL A 853 -41.34 9.65 23.97
N VAL A 854 -41.61 10.95 23.79
CA VAL A 854 -42.36 11.48 22.65
C VAL A 854 -41.39 12.11 21.65
N GLN A 855 -41.60 11.87 20.36
CA GLN A 855 -40.80 12.43 19.27
C GLN A 855 -41.71 12.89 18.13
N ARG A 856 -41.36 13.96 17.42
CA ARG A 856 -42.09 14.42 16.23
C ARG A 856 -42.02 13.38 15.11
N MET A 857 -43.13 13.11 14.43
CA MET A 857 -43.15 12.23 13.24
C MET A 857 -42.27 12.81 12.12
N ALA A 858 -41.41 11.97 11.54
CA ALA A 858 -40.75 12.27 10.28
C ALA A 858 -41.74 12.13 9.10
N PRO A 859 -41.50 12.79 7.96
CA PRO A 859 -42.20 12.51 6.72
C PRO A 859 -42.02 11.04 6.31
N ARG A 860 -43.00 10.46 5.60
CA ARG A 860 -42.88 9.09 5.09
C ARG A 860 -41.72 8.99 4.09
N GLY A 861 -40.91 7.94 4.24
CA GLY A 861 -39.68 7.74 3.48
C GLY A 861 -39.14 6.32 3.64
N VAL A 862 -37.90 6.10 3.20
CA VAL A 862 -37.18 4.83 3.38
C VAL A 862 -36.29 4.94 4.61
N ASP A 863 -36.38 3.96 5.52
CA ASP A 863 -35.53 3.89 6.70
C ASP A 863 -34.13 3.39 6.33
N THR A 864 -33.12 4.20 6.65
CA THR A 864 -31.71 3.93 6.37
C THR A 864 -30.86 3.94 7.64
N ILE A 865 -29.64 3.46 7.51
CA ILE A 865 -28.65 3.38 8.58
C ILE A 865 -27.32 3.96 8.10
N VAL A 866 -26.75 4.88 8.88
CA VAL A 866 -25.42 5.45 8.65
C VAL A 866 -24.56 5.17 9.87
N ARG A 867 -23.36 4.62 9.67
CA ARG A 867 -22.39 4.38 10.73
C ARG A 867 -20.99 4.80 10.31
N ALA A 868 -20.29 5.54 11.15
CA ALA A 868 -18.86 5.76 11.04
C ALA A 868 -18.15 5.11 12.22
N VAL A 869 -17.01 4.47 11.97
CA VAL A 869 -16.19 3.84 13.02
C VAL A 869 -14.72 4.06 12.74
N ILE A 870 -13.94 4.38 13.78
CA ILE A 870 -12.49 4.41 13.73
C ILE A 870 -11.97 3.10 14.31
N ASP A 871 -11.44 2.24 13.45
CA ASP A 871 -10.70 1.04 13.86
C ASP A 871 -9.19 1.37 13.97
N PRO A 872 -8.51 1.04 15.09
CA PRO A 872 -7.08 1.29 15.23
C PRO A 872 -6.23 0.59 14.16
N ALA A 873 -6.66 -0.55 13.62
CA ALA A 873 -5.91 -1.24 12.57
C ALA A 873 -6.22 -0.66 11.19
N ALA A 874 -7.50 -0.55 10.81
CA ALA A 874 -7.91 -0.24 9.44
C ALA A 874 -8.45 1.19 9.18
N GLY A 875 -8.46 2.06 10.19
CA GLY A 875 -8.77 3.49 10.01
C GLY A 875 -10.25 3.84 10.16
N ALA A 876 -10.57 5.07 9.76
CA ALA A 876 -11.93 5.60 9.80
C ALA A 876 -12.71 5.12 8.57
N ALA A 877 -13.87 4.48 8.80
CA ALA A 877 -14.72 3.94 7.74
C ALA A 877 -16.18 4.37 7.92
N LEU A 878 -16.76 4.94 6.86
CA LEU A 878 -18.19 5.24 6.74
C LEU A 878 -18.92 4.05 6.13
N SER A 879 -20.12 3.76 6.64
CA SER A 879 -20.97 2.64 6.26
C SER A 879 -22.41 3.11 6.07
N PHE A 880 -23.06 2.65 5.01
CA PHE A 880 -24.43 3.00 4.64
C PHE A 880 -25.24 1.74 4.27
N GLY A 881 -26.52 1.70 4.60
CA GLY A 881 -27.46 0.67 4.12
C GLY A 881 -28.92 1.03 4.44
N LEU A 882 -29.85 0.12 4.10
CA LEU A 882 -31.24 0.23 4.58
C LEU A 882 -31.37 -0.37 5.98
N ALA A 883 -32.20 0.22 6.83
CA ALA A 883 -32.40 -0.26 8.20
C ALA A 883 -33.15 -1.61 8.24
N GLY A 884 -32.95 -2.36 9.33
CA GLY A 884 -33.62 -3.66 9.54
C GLY A 884 -32.98 -4.83 8.77
N PRO A 885 -33.76 -5.86 8.36
CA PRO A 885 -33.23 -7.11 7.81
C PRO A 885 -32.20 -7.01 6.66
N PRO A 886 -32.29 -6.05 5.70
CA PRO A 886 -31.29 -5.93 4.63
C PRO A 886 -29.86 -5.71 5.16
N SER A 887 -29.65 -4.77 6.09
CA SER A 887 -28.34 -4.54 6.71
C SER A 887 -28.03 -5.59 7.79
N GLN A 888 -29.01 -5.97 8.62
CA GLN A 888 -28.80 -6.81 9.80
C GLN A 888 -28.64 -8.31 9.49
N LEU A 889 -29.28 -8.84 8.45
CA LEU A 889 -29.25 -10.27 8.10
C LEU A 889 -28.57 -10.55 6.76
N LEU A 890 -28.80 -9.70 5.74
CA LEU A 890 -28.24 -9.92 4.39
C LEU A 890 -26.87 -9.24 4.19
N GLY A 891 -26.45 -8.39 5.14
CA GLY A 891 -25.21 -7.63 5.06
C GLY A 891 -25.18 -6.65 3.88
N ASP A 892 -26.34 -6.14 3.47
CA ASP A 892 -26.45 -5.20 2.34
C ASP A 892 -26.04 -3.79 2.77
N MET A 893 -24.72 -3.58 2.87
CA MET A 893 -24.11 -2.32 3.27
C MET A 893 -22.97 -1.92 2.32
N ALA A 894 -22.92 -0.63 2.00
CA ALA A 894 -21.80 0.01 1.33
C ALA A 894 -20.81 0.58 2.36
N HIS A 895 -19.51 0.49 2.07
CA HIS A 895 -18.45 1.01 2.95
C HIS A 895 -17.46 1.87 2.17
N ARG A 896 -16.93 2.95 2.77
CA ARG A 896 -15.84 3.79 2.26
C ARG A 896 -14.90 4.20 3.37
N LEU A 897 -13.63 4.42 3.04
CA LEU A 897 -12.69 5.15 3.91
C LEU A 897 -13.11 6.61 4.05
N ILE A 898 -12.84 7.19 5.21
CA ILE A 898 -12.98 8.62 5.51
C ILE A 898 -11.61 9.30 5.24
N PRO A 899 -11.57 10.52 4.65
CA PRO A 899 -12.70 11.30 4.16
C PRO A 899 -13.31 10.76 2.85
N VAL A 900 -14.64 10.80 2.78
CA VAL A 900 -15.45 10.38 1.64
C VAL A 900 -15.66 11.54 0.67
N THR A 901 -15.52 11.28 -0.63
CA THR A 901 -15.78 12.26 -1.70
C THR A 901 -17.23 12.24 -2.19
N ASP A 902 -17.67 13.32 -2.85
CA ASP A 902 -18.97 13.46 -3.53
C ASP A 902 -19.33 12.24 -4.41
N ARG A 903 -18.40 11.82 -5.28
CA ARG A 903 -18.55 10.64 -6.15
C ARG A 903 -18.65 9.34 -5.35
N GLU A 904 -17.91 9.22 -4.25
CA GLU A 904 -17.95 8.04 -3.39
C GLU A 904 -19.26 7.95 -2.62
N ALA A 905 -19.83 9.06 -2.15
CA ALA A 905 -21.14 9.10 -1.50
C ALA A 905 -22.26 8.68 -2.47
N ASN A 906 -22.30 9.25 -3.68
CA ASN A 906 -23.24 8.84 -4.74
C ASN A 906 -23.10 7.34 -5.09
N SER A 907 -21.86 6.88 -5.19
CA SER A 907 -21.54 5.47 -5.41
C SER A 907 -22.00 4.57 -4.25
N MET A 908 -21.85 4.98 -2.99
CA MET A 908 -22.36 4.23 -1.82
C MET A 908 -23.87 4.02 -1.92
N VAL A 909 -24.63 5.09 -2.13
CA VAL A 909 -26.10 5.06 -2.22
C VAL A 909 -26.59 4.13 -3.34
N ARG A 910 -25.89 4.08 -4.47
CA ARG A 910 -26.22 3.23 -5.63
C ARG A 910 -25.71 1.79 -5.52
N SER A 911 -24.73 1.51 -4.65
CA SER A 911 -24.02 0.22 -4.62
C SER A 911 -24.66 -0.88 -3.75
N ILE A 912 -25.60 -0.51 -2.85
CA ILE A 912 -26.37 -1.51 -2.09
C ILE A 912 -27.37 -2.23 -3.01
N ARG A 913 -27.58 -3.54 -2.82
CA ARG A 913 -28.48 -4.35 -3.66
C ARG A 913 -29.92 -3.88 -3.58
N THR A 914 -30.30 -3.32 -2.43
CA THR A 914 -31.62 -2.73 -2.17
C THR A 914 -31.77 -1.28 -2.62
N ALA A 915 -30.76 -0.69 -3.29
CA ALA A 915 -30.81 0.67 -3.85
C ALA A 915 -32.07 0.98 -4.70
N PRO A 916 -32.66 0.04 -5.49
CA PRO A 916 -33.88 0.32 -6.24
C PRO A 916 -35.06 0.86 -5.39
N LEU A 917 -35.13 0.53 -4.09
CA LEU A 917 -36.15 1.07 -3.17
C LEU A 917 -36.04 2.59 -3.00
N LEU A 918 -34.83 3.16 -3.14
CA LEU A 918 -34.59 4.61 -3.09
C LEU A 918 -34.99 5.30 -4.42
N PHE A 919 -34.99 4.56 -5.53
CA PHE A 919 -35.21 5.08 -6.89
C PHE A 919 -36.59 4.74 -7.49
N GLY A 920 -37.56 4.31 -6.66
CA GLY A 920 -38.95 4.14 -7.08
C GLY A 920 -39.41 2.71 -7.42
N TRP A 921 -38.76 1.68 -6.84
CA TRP A 921 -39.14 0.28 -7.04
C TRP A 921 -40.64 0.00 -6.82
N CYS A 922 -41.23 -0.80 -7.70
CA CYS A 922 -42.69 -1.09 -7.73
C CYS A 922 -43.60 0.15 -7.75
N GLY A 923 -43.12 1.28 -8.30
CA GLY A 923 -43.91 2.50 -8.43
C GLY A 923 -43.99 3.36 -7.17
N SER A 924 -43.10 3.13 -6.19
CA SER A 924 -42.90 4.10 -5.11
C SER A 924 -42.33 5.42 -5.65
N THR A 925 -42.55 6.52 -4.93
CA THR A 925 -41.90 7.79 -5.28
C THR A 925 -40.41 7.72 -4.91
N PRO A 926 -39.48 8.10 -5.82
CA PRO A 926 -38.06 8.23 -5.47
C PRO A 926 -37.84 9.16 -4.28
N VAL A 927 -36.83 8.83 -3.47
CA VAL A 927 -36.45 9.62 -2.28
C VAL A 927 -35.35 10.63 -2.62
N ASP A 928 -35.14 11.60 -1.73
CA ASP A 928 -34.11 12.63 -1.86
C ASP A 928 -32.72 12.05 -1.56
N THR A 929 -32.14 11.40 -2.56
CA THR A 929 -30.79 10.82 -2.45
C THR A 929 -29.69 11.87 -2.33
N LEU A 930 -29.92 13.12 -2.77
CA LEU A 930 -28.94 14.20 -2.63
C LEU A 930 -28.82 14.65 -1.17
N ALA A 931 -29.94 14.81 -0.46
CA ALA A 931 -29.92 15.09 0.98
C ALA A 931 -29.30 13.94 1.79
N LEU A 932 -29.43 12.69 1.33
CA LEU A 932 -28.74 11.54 1.90
C LEU A 932 -27.22 11.57 1.63
N GLU A 933 -26.81 11.87 0.40
CA GLU A 933 -25.39 12.02 0.02
C GLU A 933 -24.73 13.13 0.87
N GLU A 934 -25.40 14.27 1.06
CA GLU A 934 -24.92 15.35 1.93
C GLU A 934 -24.76 14.92 3.40
N LEU A 935 -25.72 14.15 3.94
CA LEU A 935 -25.61 13.61 5.30
C LEU A 935 -24.40 12.67 5.44
N LEU A 936 -24.14 11.81 4.46
CA LEU A 936 -22.96 10.92 4.46
C LEU A 936 -21.66 11.73 4.48
N LEU A 937 -21.59 12.81 3.70
CA LEU A 937 -20.43 13.70 3.61
C LEU A 937 -20.21 14.48 4.92
N ARG A 938 -21.28 15.01 5.55
CA ARG A 938 -21.20 15.69 6.86
C ARG A 938 -20.74 14.74 7.98
N VAL A 939 -21.25 13.50 8.02
CA VAL A 939 -20.76 12.48 8.98
C VAL A 939 -19.30 12.11 8.71
N SER A 940 -18.90 12.01 7.44
CA SER A 940 -17.49 11.81 7.09
C SER A 940 -16.61 12.94 7.58
N ARG A 941 -17.04 14.20 7.41
CA ARG A 941 -16.26 15.39 7.79
C ARG A 941 -16.06 15.46 9.32
N LEU A 942 -17.12 15.25 10.10
CA LEU A 942 -17.07 15.18 11.57
C LEU A 942 -15.99 14.22 12.11
N VAL A 943 -15.85 13.05 11.49
CA VAL A 943 -14.93 11.98 11.94
C VAL A 943 -13.51 12.16 11.39
N ASP A 944 -13.33 12.92 10.30
CA ASP A 944 -12.02 13.30 9.77
C ASP A 944 -11.38 14.43 10.61
N ASP A 945 -12.19 15.43 10.94
CA ASP A 945 -11.81 16.62 11.74
C ASP A 945 -11.57 16.27 13.22
N HIS A 946 -12.32 15.31 13.78
CA HIS A 946 -12.19 14.88 15.18
C HIS A 946 -11.94 13.37 15.32
N PRO A 947 -10.67 12.91 15.26
CA PRO A 947 -10.28 11.49 15.43
C PRO A 947 -10.63 10.88 16.80
N GLU A 948 -10.99 11.72 17.76
CA GLU A 948 -11.57 11.40 19.05
C GLU A 948 -12.95 10.73 18.91
N VAL A 949 -13.68 11.04 17.84
CA VAL A 949 -15.01 10.53 17.50
C VAL A 949 -14.88 9.12 16.91
N VAL A 950 -14.55 8.16 17.76
CA VAL A 950 -14.27 6.77 17.36
C VAL A 950 -15.49 5.98 16.89
N GLU A 951 -16.72 6.45 17.14
CA GLU A 951 -17.94 5.84 16.61
C GLU A 951 -19.09 6.86 16.50
N VAL A 952 -19.76 6.87 15.35
CA VAL A 952 -21.03 7.57 15.11
C VAL A 952 -22.02 6.56 14.55
N GLY A 953 -23.21 6.46 15.13
CA GLY A 953 -24.31 5.66 14.60
C GLY A 953 -25.56 6.50 14.48
N LEU A 954 -26.12 6.61 13.27
CA LEU A 954 -27.40 7.23 12.98
C LEU A 954 -28.38 6.13 12.54
N GLU A 955 -29.34 5.79 13.42
CA GLU A 955 -30.29 4.71 13.19
C GLU A 955 -31.62 4.97 13.92
N PRO A 956 -32.78 5.00 13.22
CA PRO A 956 -32.94 5.11 11.77
C PRO A 956 -32.76 6.55 11.27
N VAL A 957 -32.34 6.69 10.01
CA VAL A 957 -32.40 7.92 9.23
C VAL A 957 -33.48 7.74 8.16
N VAL A 958 -34.56 8.52 8.25
CA VAL A 958 -35.66 8.46 7.28
C VAL A 958 -35.34 9.35 6.10
N VAL A 959 -35.27 8.77 4.90
CA VAL A 959 -35.03 9.52 3.65
C VAL A 959 -36.37 9.69 2.94
N ALA A 960 -36.91 10.91 2.97
CA ALA A 960 -38.22 11.23 2.39
C ALA A 960 -38.09 11.67 0.93
N THR A 961 -39.20 12.02 0.28
CA THR A 961 -39.19 12.59 -1.08
C THR A 961 -38.55 13.98 -1.16
N ARG A 962 -38.37 14.64 -0.01
CA ARG A 962 -37.62 15.90 0.17
C ARG A 962 -36.95 15.87 1.55
N GLY A 963 -35.63 15.91 1.58
CA GLY A 963 -34.82 15.92 2.80
C GLY A 963 -34.74 14.59 3.56
N VAL A 964 -33.91 14.60 4.61
CA VAL A 964 -33.68 13.50 5.55
C VAL A 964 -34.15 13.85 6.97
N SER A 965 -34.44 12.86 7.79
CA SER A 965 -34.78 13.04 9.21
C SER A 965 -34.06 11.99 10.08
N VAL A 966 -33.11 12.43 10.89
CA VAL A 966 -32.35 11.55 11.80
C VAL A 966 -33.16 11.34 13.09
N LEU A 967 -33.68 10.13 13.31
CA LEU A 967 -34.57 9.81 14.44
C LEU A 967 -33.86 9.24 15.67
N GLY A 968 -32.63 8.75 15.50
CA GLY A 968 -31.78 8.24 16.56
C GLY A 968 -30.32 8.43 16.20
N ALA A 969 -29.52 8.82 17.19
CA ALA A 969 -28.08 9.00 17.07
C ALA A 969 -27.36 8.53 18.34
N SER A 970 -26.14 8.03 18.16
CA SER A 970 -25.20 7.70 19.25
C SER A 970 -23.80 8.06 18.82
N VAL A 971 -23.06 8.76 19.69
CA VAL A 971 -21.64 9.09 19.48
C VAL A 971 -20.81 8.55 20.64
N ARG A 972 -19.68 7.92 20.32
CA ARG A 972 -18.70 7.45 21.30
C ARG A 972 -17.37 8.15 21.05
N LEU A 973 -16.86 8.78 22.12
CA LEU A 973 -15.55 9.41 22.16
C LEU A 973 -14.54 8.46 22.81
N ALA A 974 -13.28 8.57 22.41
CA ALA A 974 -12.13 8.03 23.12
C ALA A 974 -10.92 8.92 22.82
N PRO A 975 -9.84 8.87 23.63
CA PRO A 975 -8.56 9.42 23.22
C PRO A 975 -8.19 8.88 21.84
N PRO A 976 -7.70 9.72 20.92
CA PRO A 976 -7.46 9.28 19.55
C PRO A 976 -6.40 8.16 19.57
N PRO A 977 -6.56 7.08 18.80
CA PRO A 977 -5.49 6.12 18.64
C PRO A 977 -4.26 6.85 18.09
N ALA A 978 -3.06 6.49 18.56
CA ALA A 978 -1.82 7.11 18.11
C ALA A 978 -1.80 7.18 16.57
N ARG A 979 -1.66 8.39 16.02
CA ARG A 979 -1.60 8.65 14.58
C ARG A 979 -0.21 8.27 14.06
N ASP A 980 0.05 6.96 14.02
CA ASP A 980 1.28 6.33 13.51
C ASP A 980 1.59 6.69 12.04
N ASP A 981 0.61 7.27 11.32
CA ASP A 981 0.64 7.65 9.91
C ASP A 981 1.04 9.11 9.64
N LEU A 982 0.82 10.01 10.60
CA LEU A 982 1.30 11.41 10.62
C LEU A 982 2.49 11.62 11.58
N GLY A 983 2.90 10.57 12.29
CA GLY A 983 4.13 10.55 13.08
C GLY A 983 5.39 10.61 12.20
N PRO A 984 6.57 10.66 12.83
CA PRO A 984 7.84 10.55 12.10
C PRO A 984 7.99 9.14 11.50
N ARG A 985 8.84 8.98 10.47
CA ARG A 985 9.03 7.65 9.85
C ARG A 985 9.67 6.68 10.86
N THR A 986 8.97 5.61 11.20
CA THR A 986 9.47 4.55 12.08
C THR A 986 9.27 3.18 11.44
N LEU A 987 10.17 2.23 11.74
CA LEU A 987 9.90 0.82 11.58
C LEU A 987 9.04 0.33 12.76
N PRO A 988 8.09 -0.59 12.54
CA PRO A 988 7.28 -1.11 13.63
C PRO A 988 8.13 -1.70 14.77
N ALA A 989 7.76 -1.36 16.00
CA ALA A 989 8.18 -2.08 17.20
C ALA A 989 7.29 -3.31 17.37
N TYR A 990 7.90 -4.48 17.58
CA TYR A 990 7.22 -5.79 17.65
C TYR A 990 7.29 -6.42 19.04
#